data_AF-L0AAB7-F1
#
_entry.id   AF-L0AAB7-F1
#
_cell.length_a   1.000
_cell.length_b   1.000
_cell.length_c   1.000
_cell.angle_alpha   90.00
_cell.angle_beta   90.00
_cell.angle_gamma   90.00
#
_symmetry.space_group_name_H-M   'P 1'
#
loop_
_entity.id
_entity.type
_entity.pdbx_description
1 polymer ?
#
loop_
_entity_poly.entity_id
_entity_poly.type
_entity_poly.pdbx_seq_one_letter_code
_entity_poly.pdbx_strand_id
1 'polypeptide(L)'
;MIGNFRSISKGVVAAIVIIIIIVALVGVYYAIKKPSVVTTTSSTISTTTTTTSSTISTTTTTTSSTTTSSPISVTVLSPVAPSSYTTVAGTPINFVLSSFTPSSNRYALFYAGNGTVINTTSQYESVNYTYPGHYLVYYEVYQNGMLIGSSSTNLIEITVAPNIPSSLSGLVSVPVITFNTTDNPTAPIFTVGEKIYLIGGFLQPPYGQNMTIYEYIWNFGNGTSITIPAINSTEYALQVIKIGSGNLTYIEPKVNPIKISYNKQGLYAISLTIVTKNIYTNGTYNYTTIQTIAVQSSQYPYSIFKPLIQVPNPGTIIVAENQPGGPFSFDPQIDYESVGAEIMYNIFSTLVTYNGNNMTSFLPMAAEYLPTVGNWSQRNLYGGIAPNYSVYTFKIRPNLKFSNGDNLTAYDVWYSEVRDLLCAGGTPFTPGWILAQFLIPNYTPGLSIVTSPNDTEGFNEIMNAITYDNQTNTVTFHLVKSAPPTIFYVALGDIEGQGILDAKWLEQVGAGINFTPQGFYNYESECNLGNYNTQVQWDPISSGPYMIKSYAPGESIVLVPNPYYPGLPNIPKPNNTVIIYWVKDPNTAYEMFASGQADIVSNMPPQYIPSFLSLESKGQAVIYQFPTLTNWVFAFNPNVNVQMLKQINPLYNMPSYYFANPLVREAYAYAFNYTEFINDILGNSIYHVTFGIPYCGGILPGYLYYVPPSELSGCPTFNLTYAKELLIKSGMYNVSVNFPVFIQAGDTQIYTAVLMWSQALHNIDPNINIIPTYIPWSLMNAYMSPGYNPMPIYFVAWIPDYARPDDVFYGLYQSSGWATYADSFNPSYFENVSSYLNSTGEINLGALIYNESIADQKLNILIQEADQAEFNGYPNASLLFKEAEQQAVNLYMYVYLYIQGGFWIVKPYIHPYQNNIALQENPLDWGGGAGDSFYPWWVKS
;
A
#
# COMPACT_ATOMS: atom_id res chain seq x y z
N MET A 1 -7.34 -1.89 -39.80
CA MET A 1 -7.76 -0.91 -40.83
C MET A 1 -7.02 0.39 -40.60
N ILE A 2 -6.40 0.96 -41.63
CA ILE A 2 -5.72 2.26 -41.60
C ILE A 2 -6.77 3.35 -41.82
N GLY A 3 -6.91 4.30 -40.89
CA GLY A 3 -7.89 5.38 -40.99
C GLY A 3 -7.48 6.66 -40.23
N ASN A 4 -7.02 7.66 -40.99
CA ASN A 4 -7.10 9.12 -40.80
C ASN A 4 -6.83 9.73 -39.40
N PHE A 5 -5.56 10.08 -39.15
CA PHE A 5 -5.22 11.15 -38.21
C PHE A 5 -5.57 12.51 -38.81
N ARG A 6 -6.49 13.23 -38.15
CA ARG A 6 -6.74 14.66 -38.41
C ARG A 6 -5.52 15.49 -37.96
N SER A 7 -5.14 16.45 -38.79
CA SER A 7 -3.98 17.33 -38.59
C SER A 7 -4.07 18.17 -37.32
N ILE A 8 -2.99 18.18 -36.53
CA ILE A 8 -2.77 19.09 -35.41
C ILE A 8 -2.74 20.53 -35.94
N SER A 9 -3.46 21.45 -35.29
CA SER A 9 -3.54 22.84 -35.72
C SER A 9 -2.17 23.55 -35.57
N LYS A 10 -1.85 24.46 -36.49
CA LYS A 10 -0.59 25.22 -36.48
C LYS A 10 -0.37 26.02 -35.18
N GLY A 11 -1.44 26.33 -34.44
CA GLY A 11 -1.36 27.00 -33.13
C GLY A 11 -0.79 26.10 -32.03
N VAL A 12 -1.10 24.79 -32.05
CA VAL A 12 -0.57 23.81 -31.09
C VAL A 12 0.93 23.55 -31.35
N VAL A 13 1.33 23.48 -32.62
CA VAL A 13 2.76 23.35 -32.99
C VAL A 13 3.54 24.60 -32.56
N ALA A 14 2.97 25.81 -32.72
CA ALA A 14 3.60 27.04 -32.26
C ALA A 14 3.72 27.11 -30.73
N ALA A 15 2.71 26.66 -29.98
CA ALA A 15 2.75 26.59 -28.52
C ALA A 15 3.82 25.61 -28.02
N ILE A 16 3.93 24.43 -28.64
CA ILE A 16 4.94 23.43 -28.31
C ILE A 16 6.36 23.96 -28.57
N VAL A 17 6.57 24.65 -29.69
CA VAL A 17 7.87 25.26 -30.01
C VAL A 17 8.24 26.38 -29.03
N ILE A 18 7.27 27.20 -28.61
CA ILE A 18 7.50 28.26 -27.60
C ILE A 18 7.86 27.65 -26.25
N ILE A 19 7.19 26.58 -25.83
CA ILE A 19 7.49 25.87 -24.57
C ILE A 19 8.89 25.26 -24.61
N ILE A 20 9.28 24.63 -25.73
CA ILE A 20 10.63 24.07 -25.88
C ILE A 20 11.72 25.17 -25.82
N ILE A 21 11.45 26.34 -26.42
CA ILE A 21 12.38 27.48 -26.37
C ILE A 21 12.50 28.05 -24.95
N ILE A 22 11.38 28.16 -24.21
CA ILE A 22 11.39 28.64 -22.82
C ILE A 22 12.17 27.66 -21.92
N VAL A 23 11.95 26.36 -22.06
CA VAL A 23 12.67 25.33 -21.30
C VAL A 23 14.17 25.34 -21.61
N ALA A 24 14.55 25.52 -22.88
CA ALA A 24 15.95 25.64 -23.27
C ALA A 24 16.61 26.92 -22.69
N LEU A 25 15.91 28.05 -22.69
CA LEU A 25 16.41 29.32 -22.13
C LEU A 25 16.54 29.27 -20.60
N VAL A 26 15.61 28.61 -19.90
CA VAL A 26 15.71 28.38 -18.45
C VAL A 26 16.87 27.45 -18.12
N GLY A 27 17.07 26.38 -18.90
CA GLY A 27 18.23 25.49 -18.73
C GLY A 27 19.58 26.20 -18.89
N VAL A 28 19.67 27.12 -19.87
CA VAL A 28 20.87 27.95 -20.07
C VAL A 28 21.06 28.98 -18.94
N TYR A 29 19.97 29.57 -18.41
CA TYR A 29 20.04 30.51 -17.29
C TYR A 29 20.61 29.88 -16.01
N TYR A 30 20.23 28.63 -15.70
CA TYR A 30 20.77 27.91 -14.54
C TYR A 30 22.20 27.42 -14.76
N ALA A 31 22.62 27.12 -15.99
CA ALA A 31 23.98 26.68 -16.29
C ALA A 31 25.05 27.80 -16.14
N ILE A 32 24.65 29.08 -16.19
CA ILE A 32 25.59 30.22 -16.21
C ILE A 32 25.82 30.84 -14.81
N LYS A 33 25.02 30.49 -13.79
CA LYS A 33 25.11 31.12 -12.47
C LYS A 33 26.01 30.35 -11.49
N LYS A 34 27.31 30.70 -11.46
CA LYS A 34 28.21 30.32 -10.34
C LYS A 34 27.87 31.14 -9.07
N PRO A 35 27.82 30.55 -7.87
CA PRO A 35 27.67 31.31 -6.64
C PRO A 35 28.98 32.00 -6.25
N SER A 36 28.91 33.32 -6.08
CA SER A 36 29.97 34.17 -5.57
C SER A 36 30.06 34.08 -4.04
N VAL A 37 31.29 33.93 -3.54
CA VAL A 37 31.65 34.02 -2.12
C VAL A 37 31.43 35.46 -1.64
N VAL A 38 30.57 35.65 -0.64
CA VAL A 38 30.40 36.93 0.05
C VAL A 38 31.23 36.92 1.33
N THR A 39 32.33 37.66 1.29
CA THR A 39 33.10 38.08 2.46
C THR A 39 32.44 39.33 3.04
N THR A 40 31.96 39.29 4.28
CA THR A 40 31.52 40.51 4.99
C THR A 40 32.36 40.73 6.24
N THR A 41 33.18 41.76 6.12
CA THR A 41 34.00 42.43 7.13
C THR A 41 33.15 43.07 8.22
N SER A 42 33.70 43.01 9.43
CA SER A 42 33.19 43.61 10.66
C SER A 42 33.11 45.14 10.61
N SER A 43 32.06 45.72 11.19
CA SER A 43 31.99 47.14 11.53
C SER A 43 31.82 47.32 13.05
N THR A 44 32.81 47.98 13.63
CA THR A 44 32.86 48.52 14.98
C THR A 44 31.86 49.66 15.16
N ILE A 45 31.06 49.63 16.24
CA ILE A 45 30.45 50.82 16.84
C ILE A 45 30.62 50.74 18.36
N SER A 46 31.33 51.75 18.88
CA SER A 46 31.56 52.05 20.29
C SER A 46 30.29 52.50 21.01
N THR A 47 30.26 52.30 22.34
CA THR A 47 29.61 53.08 23.42
C THR A 47 29.23 52.11 24.55
N THR A 48 29.32 52.36 25.85
CA THR A 48 29.89 53.43 26.68
C THR A 48 30.14 52.80 28.05
N THR A 49 31.20 53.28 28.70
CA THR A 49 31.65 52.99 30.06
C THR A 49 30.56 53.27 31.11
N THR A 50 30.40 52.40 32.11
CA THR A 50 30.04 52.85 33.46
C THR A 50 30.75 52.01 34.51
N THR A 51 31.72 52.66 35.13
CA THR A 51 32.46 52.30 36.33
C THR A 51 31.55 52.06 37.53
N THR A 52 31.82 51.02 38.31
CA THR A 52 31.74 51.11 39.78
C THR A 52 32.78 50.18 40.41
N SER A 53 33.63 50.84 41.20
CA SER A 53 34.74 50.32 41.97
C SER A 53 34.27 49.38 43.09
N SER A 54 35.09 48.42 43.49
CA SER A 54 35.56 48.33 44.88
C SER A 54 36.48 47.12 45.13
N THR A 55 37.68 47.48 45.62
CA THR A 55 38.53 46.80 46.62
C THR A 55 38.98 45.36 46.42
N ILE A 56 40.26 45.29 46.08
CA ILE A 56 41.22 44.23 46.38
C ILE A 56 41.28 43.97 47.89
N SER A 57 41.32 42.70 48.28
CA SER A 57 42.04 42.25 49.48
C SER A 57 42.86 41.03 49.12
N THR A 58 44.17 41.23 49.21
CA THR A 58 45.25 40.28 49.05
C THR A 58 45.31 39.35 50.26
N THR A 59 45.46 38.05 50.02
CA THR A 59 46.16 37.18 50.98
C THR A 59 46.94 36.13 50.20
N THR A 60 48.26 36.26 50.29
CA THR A 60 49.25 35.36 49.70
C THR A 60 49.38 34.13 50.58
N THR A 61 49.35 32.93 50.00
CA THR A 61 49.94 31.75 50.64
C THR A 61 50.54 30.85 49.58
N THR A 62 51.86 30.73 49.64
CA THR A 62 52.69 29.83 48.85
C THR A 62 52.50 28.40 49.31
N THR A 63 52.34 27.45 48.40
CA THR A 63 52.72 26.05 48.62
C THR A 63 52.94 25.33 47.29
N SER A 64 54.16 24.89 47.10
CA SER A 64 54.63 23.99 46.04
C SER A 64 54.09 22.58 46.30
N SER A 65 53.56 21.87 45.31
CA SER A 65 53.69 20.40 45.22
C SER A 65 53.11 19.83 43.92
N THR A 66 54.01 19.19 43.17
CA THR A 66 53.81 17.94 42.40
C THR A 66 52.55 17.78 41.55
N THR A 67 52.75 17.93 40.24
CA THR A 67 51.94 17.34 39.18
C THR A 67 51.93 15.81 39.30
N THR A 68 50.86 15.28 39.88
CA THR A 68 50.40 13.92 39.60
C THR A 68 49.27 14.05 38.58
N SER A 69 49.54 13.67 37.33
CA SER A 69 48.49 13.54 36.31
C SER A 69 47.68 12.29 36.63
N SER A 70 46.68 12.44 37.52
CA SER A 70 45.56 11.50 37.59
C SER A 70 44.98 11.33 36.18
N PRO A 71 44.66 10.10 35.73
CA PRO A 71 43.98 9.92 34.46
C PRO A 71 42.68 10.73 34.51
N ILE A 72 42.50 11.61 33.53
CA ILE A 72 41.27 12.38 33.38
C ILE A 72 40.16 11.36 33.14
N SER A 73 39.34 11.11 34.15
CA SER A 73 38.14 10.29 33.99
C SER A 73 37.16 11.08 33.12
N VAL A 74 37.02 10.66 31.86
CA VAL A 74 36.05 11.25 30.92
C VAL A 74 34.66 11.02 31.49
N THR A 75 33.90 12.10 31.67
CA THR A 75 32.55 12.02 32.24
C THR A 75 31.59 11.43 31.20
N VAL A 76 30.78 10.45 31.59
CA VAL A 76 29.68 9.97 30.75
C VAL A 76 28.62 11.07 30.68
N LEU A 77 28.33 11.56 29.48
CA LEU A 77 27.34 12.60 29.23
C LEU A 77 25.97 12.00 28.94
N SER A 78 24.92 12.80 29.15
CA SER A 78 23.58 12.47 28.67
C SER A 78 23.57 12.30 27.15
N PRO A 79 22.65 11.50 26.60
CA PRO A 79 22.45 11.46 25.15
C PRO A 79 22.12 12.84 24.59
N VAL A 80 22.35 12.98 23.29
CA VAL A 80 21.80 14.09 22.50
C VAL A 80 20.28 14.04 22.61
N ALA A 81 19.61 15.19 22.75
CA ALA A 81 18.16 15.27 22.70
C ALA A 81 17.72 15.78 21.31
N PRO A 82 17.36 14.89 20.37
CA PRO A 82 16.86 15.31 19.06
C PRO A 82 15.42 15.82 19.14
N SER A 83 15.04 16.71 18.22
CA SER A 83 13.65 17.15 18.06
C SER A 83 12.75 16.03 17.52
N SER A 84 13.33 15.03 16.86
CA SER A 84 12.67 13.81 16.40
C SER A 84 13.71 12.70 16.18
N TYR A 85 13.34 11.45 16.46
CA TYR A 85 14.16 10.28 16.12
C TYR A 85 14.05 9.89 14.63
N THR A 86 13.09 10.48 13.93
CA THR A 86 12.77 10.15 12.54
C THR A 86 12.55 11.42 11.73
N THR A 87 12.99 11.44 10.48
CA THR A 87 12.72 12.54 9.53
C THR A 87 12.63 12.02 8.10
N VAL A 88 12.34 12.92 7.17
CA VAL A 88 12.37 12.67 5.72
C VAL A 88 13.65 13.30 5.14
N ALA A 89 14.29 12.64 4.19
CA ALA A 89 15.49 13.15 3.54
C ALA A 89 15.30 14.60 3.03
N GLY A 90 16.27 15.46 3.33
CA GLY A 90 16.25 16.89 3.05
C GLY A 90 15.58 17.76 4.12
N THR A 91 14.99 17.16 5.17
CA THR A 91 14.39 17.90 6.31
C THR A 91 15.36 17.95 7.50
N PRO A 92 15.69 19.13 8.03
CA PRO A 92 16.64 19.26 9.15
C PRO A 92 16.07 18.73 10.47
N ILE A 93 16.93 18.08 11.26
CA ILE A 93 16.67 17.73 12.67
C ILE A 93 17.47 18.66 13.56
N ASN A 94 16.83 19.18 14.61
CA ASN A 94 17.48 19.98 15.63
C ASN A 94 17.90 19.08 16.80
N PHE A 95 19.10 19.29 17.31
CA PHE A 95 19.71 18.51 18.39
C PHE A 95 20.08 19.44 19.52
N VAL A 96 19.76 19.04 20.75
CA VAL A 96 20.20 19.71 21.97
C VAL A 96 21.29 18.88 22.63
N LEU A 97 22.43 19.51 22.88
CA LEU A 97 23.56 18.93 23.60
C LEU A 97 23.32 19.10 25.11
N SER A 98 22.48 18.23 25.67
CA SER A 98 21.87 18.38 26.99
C SER A 98 22.87 18.66 28.13
N SER A 99 24.05 18.04 28.11
CA SER A 99 25.10 18.24 29.13
C SER A 99 26.19 19.24 28.73
N PHE A 100 26.03 19.97 27.62
CA PHE A 100 26.96 21.00 27.18
C PHE A 100 26.48 22.40 27.58
N THR A 101 27.32 23.14 28.30
CA THR A 101 27.10 24.54 28.60
C THR A 101 28.17 25.38 27.92
N PRO A 102 27.82 26.24 26.95
CA PRO A 102 28.75 27.12 26.28
C PRO A 102 29.58 27.98 27.24
N SER A 103 30.90 28.05 27.02
CA SER A 103 31.81 28.99 27.69
C SER A 103 32.99 29.32 26.78
N SER A 104 33.73 30.39 27.08
CA SER A 104 34.85 30.85 26.24
C SER A 104 35.98 29.84 26.07
N ASN A 105 36.04 28.82 26.93
CA ASN A 105 37.06 27.77 26.93
C ASN A 105 36.52 26.37 26.66
N ARG A 106 35.24 26.24 26.25
CA ARG A 106 34.61 24.96 25.93
C ARG A 106 34.01 24.95 24.54
N TYR A 107 34.11 23.81 23.89
CA TYR A 107 33.43 23.51 22.63
C TYR A 107 32.98 22.05 22.65
N ALA A 108 32.02 21.71 21.80
CA ALA A 108 31.58 20.35 21.58
C ALA A 108 31.93 19.91 20.15
N LEU A 109 32.31 18.64 20.00
CA LEU A 109 32.35 17.97 18.71
C LEU A 109 31.09 17.10 18.61
N PHE A 110 30.20 17.46 17.70
CA PHE A 110 28.99 16.71 17.40
C PHE A 110 29.23 15.79 16.20
N TYR A 111 29.10 14.49 16.43
CA TYR A 111 29.26 13.48 15.40
C TYR A 111 27.88 13.18 14.80
N ALA A 112 27.65 13.65 13.58
CA ALA A 112 26.33 13.63 12.95
C ALA A 112 26.00 12.30 12.24
N GLY A 113 26.82 11.26 12.38
CA GLY A 113 26.59 9.93 11.79
C GLY A 113 26.76 9.83 10.27
N ASN A 114 26.60 10.93 9.52
CA ASN A 114 26.76 11.00 8.06
C ASN A 114 28.22 11.16 7.60
N GLY A 115 29.18 10.92 8.49
CA GLY A 115 30.62 11.12 8.27
C GLY A 115 31.11 12.54 8.57
N THR A 116 30.22 13.47 8.94
CA THR A 116 30.60 14.82 9.36
C THR A 116 30.73 14.93 10.88
N VAL A 117 31.72 15.74 11.31
CA VAL A 117 31.92 16.13 12.71
C VAL A 117 31.83 17.65 12.77
N ILE A 118 30.87 18.15 13.54
CA ILE A 118 30.57 19.58 13.66
C ILE A 118 31.22 20.10 14.93
N ASN A 119 32.13 21.07 14.80
CA ASN A 119 32.70 21.76 15.94
C ASN A 119 31.81 22.96 16.30
N THR A 120 31.27 22.95 17.52
CA THR A 120 30.30 23.95 17.96
C THR A 120 30.60 24.53 19.33
N THR A 121 30.25 25.80 19.49
CA THR A 121 30.19 26.50 20.77
C THR A 121 28.74 26.74 21.22
N SER A 122 27.75 26.23 20.48
CA SER A 122 26.33 26.29 20.77
C SER A 122 25.86 25.03 21.50
N GLN A 123 24.81 25.16 22.32
CA GLN A 123 24.11 24.00 22.89
C GLN A 123 23.18 23.32 21.87
N TYR A 124 22.99 23.93 20.70
CA TYR A 124 22.04 23.49 19.67
C TYR A 124 22.74 23.30 18.35
N GLU A 125 22.45 22.17 17.69
CA GLU A 125 22.90 21.86 16.34
C GLU A 125 21.71 21.54 15.43
N SER A 126 21.81 21.92 14.17
CA SER A 126 20.80 21.58 13.15
C SER A 126 21.49 20.84 12.02
N VAL A 127 21.05 19.60 11.74
CA VAL A 127 21.64 18.75 10.70
C VAL A 127 20.59 18.39 9.67
N ASN A 128 20.94 18.60 8.41
CA ASN A 128 20.15 18.15 7.28
C ASN A 128 20.73 16.85 6.69
N TYR A 129 19.95 15.78 6.71
CA TYR A 129 20.33 14.49 6.13
C TYR A 129 19.83 14.40 4.68
N THR A 130 20.76 14.44 3.73
CA THR A 130 20.45 14.40 2.30
C THR A 130 19.97 13.02 1.83
N TYR A 131 20.42 11.96 2.48
CA TYR A 131 20.15 10.58 2.08
C TYR A 131 19.31 9.86 3.13
N PRO A 132 18.41 8.94 2.73
CA PRO A 132 17.74 8.05 3.67
C PRO A 132 18.73 7.13 4.41
N GLY A 133 18.20 6.44 5.42
CA GLY A 133 18.89 5.38 6.16
C GLY A 133 18.99 5.66 7.66
N HIS A 134 19.94 5.01 8.32
CA HIS A 134 20.07 4.99 9.78
C HIS A 134 21.37 5.64 10.22
N TYR A 135 21.28 6.62 11.11
CA TYR A 135 22.40 7.44 11.54
C TYR A 135 22.61 7.33 13.05
N LEU A 136 23.84 7.05 13.47
CA LEU A 136 24.22 7.07 14.89
C LEU A 136 24.86 8.40 15.22
N VAL A 137 24.34 9.10 16.23
CA VAL A 137 24.82 10.41 16.65
C VAL A 137 25.25 10.44 18.11
N TYR A 138 26.30 11.20 18.40
CA TYR A 138 26.77 11.50 19.75
C TYR A 138 27.57 12.80 19.77
N TYR A 139 27.98 13.24 20.95
CA TYR A 139 28.88 14.39 21.07
C TYR A 139 29.93 14.21 22.16
N GLU A 140 31.01 14.96 22.00
CA GLU A 140 32.12 15.05 22.94
C GLU A 140 32.32 16.50 23.35
N VAL A 141 32.60 16.73 24.63
CA VAL A 141 32.84 18.07 25.17
C VAL A 141 34.31 18.22 25.52
N TYR A 142 34.90 19.30 25.01
CA TYR A 142 36.28 19.68 25.25
C TYR A 142 36.34 20.95 26.10
N GLN A 143 37.30 21.00 27.01
CA GLN A 143 37.64 22.19 27.77
C GLN A 143 39.15 22.43 27.69
N ASN A 144 39.55 23.63 27.27
CA ASN A 144 40.96 23.98 27.02
C ASN A 144 41.69 22.95 26.12
N GLY A 145 40.98 22.35 25.15
CA GLY A 145 41.52 21.33 24.26
C GLY A 145 41.60 19.90 24.83
N MET A 146 41.20 19.67 26.08
CA MET A 146 41.13 18.33 26.68
C MET A 146 39.70 17.79 26.66
N LEU A 147 39.52 16.51 26.30
CA LEU A 147 38.24 15.81 26.38
C LEU A 147 37.82 15.66 27.85
N ILE A 148 36.66 16.22 28.20
CA ILE A 148 36.13 16.17 29.58
C ILE A 148 34.87 15.31 29.71
N GLY A 149 34.19 15.03 28.61
CA GLY A 149 33.04 14.14 28.59
C GLY A 149 32.64 13.68 27.20
N SER A 150 31.98 12.53 27.12
CA SER A 150 31.45 11.96 25.89
C SER A 150 30.09 11.32 26.12
N SER A 151 29.19 11.44 25.13
CA SER A 151 27.92 10.71 25.08
C SER A 151 28.02 9.43 24.24
N SER A 152 29.23 8.93 23.93
CA SER A 152 29.44 7.75 23.07
C SER A 152 28.81 6.45 23.60
N THR A 153 28.63 6.33 24.90
CA THR A 153 27.91 5.21 25.52
C THR A 153 26.38 5.41 25.54
N ASN A 154 25.90 6.48 24.92
CA ASN A 154 24.50 6.85 24.80
C ASN A 154 24.21 7.35 23.37
N LEU A 155 24.59 6.56 22.37
CA LEU A 155 24.35 6.86 20.95
C LEU A 155 22.85 6.94 20.69
N ILE A 156 22.44 7.95 19.92
CA ILE A 156 21.07 8.05 19.44
C ILE A 156 21.03 7.60 17.99
N GLU A 157 20.06 6.77 17.65
CA GLU A 157 19.77 6.40 16.27
C GLU A 157 18.73 7.36 15.69
N ILE A 158 18.99 7.82 14.46
CA ILE A 158 18.10 8.66 13.67
C ILE A 158 17.74 7.91 12.40
N THR A 159 16.45 7.72 12.15
CA THR A 159 15.92 7.12 10.93
C THR A 159 15.53 8.20 9.93
N VAL A 160 15.99 8.09 8.69
CA VAL A 160 15.67 9.04 7.62
C VAL A 160 14.95 8.29 6.50
N ALA A 161 13.67 8.63 6.28
CA ALA A 161 12.87 8.07 5.20
C ALA A 161 13.27 8.68 3.84
N PRO A 162 13.13 7.92 2.73
CA PRO A 162 13.45 8.43 1.40
C PRO A 162 12.49 9.55 0.98
N ASN A 163 12.98 10.42 0.11
CA ASN A 163 12.22 11.52 -0.46
C ASN A 163 12.61 11.62 -1.93
N ILE A 164 11.74 11.13 -2.82
CA ILE A 164 12.02 11.02 -4.24
C ILE A 164 11.00 11.87 -5.00
N PRO A 165 11.45 12.85 -5.81
CA PRO A 165 10.55 13.57 -6.70
C PRO A 165 9.84 12.60 -7.65
N SER A 166 8.54 12.84 -7.90
CA SER A 166 7.73 12.00 -8.79
C SER A 166 8.36 11.80 -10.17
N SER A 167 9.05 12.81 -10.71
CA SER A 167 9.77 12.73 -12.00
C SER A 167 10.95 11.75 -12.02
N LEU A 168 11.47 11.36 -10.85
CA LEU A 168 12.58 10.42 -10.71
C LEU A 168 12.14 9.05 -10.18
N SER A 169 10.95 8.94 -9.59
CA SER A 169 10.45 7.72 -8.93
C SER A 169 10.54 6.46 -9.79
N GLY A 170 10.13 6.52 -11.07
CA GLY A 170 10.27 5.38 -11.99
C GLY A 170 11.71 5.10 -12.45
N LEU A 171 12.65 5.99 -12.20
CA LEU A 171 14.01 5.90 -12.73
C LEU A 171 15.02 5.41 -11.70
N VAL A 172 14.72 5.51 -10.41
CA VAL A 172 15.62 5.12 -9.32
C VAL A 172 15.09 3.90 -8.55
N SER A 173 15.93 3.37 -7.66
CA SER A 173 15.56 2.35 -6.67
C SER A 173 16.15 2.77 -5.34
N VAL A 174 15.38 2.68 -4.25
CA VAL A 174 15.89 3.02 -2.92
C VAL A 174 16.76 1.89 -2.38
N PRO A 175 18.06 2.11 -2.08
CA PRO A 175 18.92 1.08 -1.50
C PRO A 175 18.60 0.85 -0.02
N VAL A 176 18.83 -0.38 0.43
CA VAL A 176 18.71 -0.80 1.83
C VAL A 176 20.03 -1.42 2.29
N ILE A 177 20.47 -1.10 3.50
CA ILE A 177 21.64 -1.72 4.15
C ILE A 177 21.18 -2.38 5.45
N THR A 178 21.31 -3.69 5.53
CA THR A 178 21.03 -4.47 6.76
C THR A 178 22.27 -5.26 7.19
N PHE A 179 22.14 -6.03 8.27
CA PHE A 179 23.21 -6.85 8.83
C PHE A 179 22.74 -8.30 8.94
N ASN A 180 23.63 -9.24 8.69
CA ASN A 180 23.36 -10.64 9.03
C ASN A 180 23.33 -10.78 10.56
N THR A 181 22.14 -10.88 11.12
CA THR A 181 21.92 -10.95 12.57
C THR A 181 22.41 -12.24 13.23
N THR A 182 22.61 -13.31 12.45
CA THR A 182 23.17 -14.57 12.96
C THR A 182 24.66 -14.41 13.25
N ASP A 183 25.40 -13.78 12.33
CA ASP A 183 26.84 -13.56 12.47
C ASP A 183 27.18 -12.27 13.25
N ASN A 184 26.29 -11.28 13.22
CA ASN A 184 26.47 -9.96 13.83
C ASN A 184 25.29 -9.57 14.75
N PRO A 185 25.09 -10.26 15.89
CA PRO A 185 23.97 -9.99 16.80
C PRO A 185 24.07 -8.66 17.56
N THR A 186 25.24 -8.00 17.55
CA THR A 186 25.46 -6.71 18.22
C THR A 186 25.36 -5.50 17.29
N ALA A 187 25.07 -5.73 16.00
CA ALA A 187 24.87 -4.64 15.05
C ALA A 187 23.86 -3.59 15.58
N PRO A 188 24.08 -2.28 15.34
CA PRO A 188 25.13 -1.68 14.52
C PRO A 188 26.46 -1.39 15.28
N ILE A 189 26.70 -2.04 16.43
CA ILE A 189 27.92 -1.87 17.24
C ILE A 189 28.84 -3.09 17.11
N PHE A 190 30.11 -2.82 16.79
CA PHE A 190 31.13 -3.82 16.51
C PHE A 190 32.41 -3.54 17.26
N THR A 191 33.26 -4.53 17.44
CA THR A 191 34.59 -4.38 18.04
C THR A 191 35.68 -4.21 16.98
N VAL A 192 36.78 -3.53 17.32
CA VAL A 192 37.93 -3.41 16.41
C VAL A 192 38.41 -4.79 15.95
N GLY A 193 38.52 -4.98 14.65
CA GLY A 193 38.93 -6.24 14.01
C GLY A 193 37.81 -7.26 13.84
N GLU A 194 36.59 -6.99 14.33
CA GLU A 194 35.43 -7.84 14.11
C GLU A 194 35.06 -7.90 12.63
N LYS A 195 34.64 -9.08 12.16
CA LYS A 195 34.11 -9.25 10.81
C LYS A 195 32.65 -8.83 10.78
N ILE A 196 32.35 -7.86 9.92
CA ILE A 196 31.03 -7.30 9.69
C ILE A 196 30.52 -7.81 8.36
N TYR A 197 29.30 -8.32 8.35
CA TYR A 197 28.58 -8.87 7.21
C TYR A 197 27.43 -7.94 6.84
N LEU A 198 27.71 -7.02 5.93
CA LEU A 198 26.74 -6.05 5.41
C LEU A 198 25.91 -6.70 4.30
N ILE A 199 24.59 -6.55 4.37
CA ILE A 199 23.67 -7.00 3.33
C ILE A 199 23.17 -5.77 2.59
N GLY A 200 23.35 -5.73 1.27
CA GLY A 200 22.79 -4.70 0.40
C GLY A 200 21.54 -5.20 -0.28
N GLY A 201 20.46 -4.43 -0.20
CA GLY A 201 19.17 -4.71 -0.84
C GLY A 201 18.60 -3.47 -1.50
N PHE A 202 17.35 -3.57 -1.91
CA PHE A 202 16.56 -2.47 -2.48
C PHE A 202 15.09 -2.62 -2.07
N LEU A 203 14.37 -1.50 -2.00
CA LEU A 203 12.93 -1.53 -1.74
C LEU A 203 12.18 -2.03 -2.99
N GLN A 204 12.23 -1.30 -4.12
CA GLN A 204 11.71 -1.82 -5.40
C GLN A 204 12.67 -1.59 -6.58
N PRO A 205 12.58 -2.40 -7.65
CA PRO A 205 13.25 -2.15 -8.92
C PRO A 205 12.69 -0.90 -9.61
N PRO A 206 13.45 -0.28 -10.54
CA PRO A 206 12.92 0.84 -11.29
C PRO A 206 11.80 0.34 -12.22
N TYR A 207 10.70 1.08 -12.27
CA TYR A 207 9.52 0.74 -13.10
C TYR A 207 9.38 1.61 -14.35
N GLY A 208 10.30 2.54 -14.57
CA GLY A 208 10.41 3.34 -15.78
C GLY A 208 10.72 2.47 -16.99
N GLN A 209 10.33 2.94 -18.17
CA GLN A 209 10.46 2.17 -19.40
C GLN A 209 11.91 1.74 -19.66
N ASN A 210 12.11 0.43 -19.86
CA ASN A 210 13.40 -0.19 -20.19
C ASN A 210 14.49 -0.02 -19.12
N MET A 211 14.10 0.21 -17.86
CA MET A 211 15.02 0.41 -16.75
C MET A 211 15.41 -0.92 -16.07
N THR A 212 16.61 -0.95 -15.49
CA THR A 212 17.10 -2.02 -14.61
C THR A 212 18.06 -1.46 -13.57
N ILE A 213 18.28 -2.20 -12.48
CA ILE A 213 19.47 -1.99 -11.62
C ILE A 213 20.69 -2.52 -12.37
N TYR A 214 21.76 -1.73 -12.43
CA TYR A 214 23.00 -2.03 -13.15
C TYR A 214 24.13 -2.42 -12.21
N GLU A 215 24.36 -1.64 -11.15
CA GLU A 215 25.42 -1.89 -10.18
C GLU A 215 25.13 -1.25 -8.81
N TYR A 216 25.86 -1.74 -7.82
CA TYR A 216 25.83 -1.36 -6.41
C TYR A 216 27.21 -0.81 -6.03
N ILE A 217 27.26 0.44 -5.60
CA ILE A 217 28.50 1.12 -5.20
C ILE A 217 28.48 1.29 -3.69
N TRP A 218 29.41 0.61 -3.02
CA TRP A 218 29.62 0.72 -1.58
C TRP A 218 30.74 1.71 -1.27
N ASN A 219 30.53 2.54 -0.26
CA ASN A 219 31.59 3.30 0.42
C ASN A 219 31.54 2.94 1.90
N PHE A 220 32.67 2.53 2.46
CA PHE A 220 32.72 2.00 3.83
C PHE A 220 33.07 3.05 4.88
N GLY A 221 33.13 4.33 4.52
CA GLY A 221 33.45 5.43 5.44
C GLY A 221 34.90 5.47 5.94
N ASN A 222 35.75 4.53 5.50
CA ASN A 222 37.19 4.47 5.81
C ASN A 222 38.07 4.84 4.62
N GLY A 223 37.48 5.44 3.57
CA GLY A 223 38.15 5.77 2.32
C GLY A 223 38.23 4.62 1.30
N THR A 224 37.68 3.44 1.62
CA THR A 224 37.56 2.33 0.68
C THR A 224 36.15 2.22 0.10
N SER A 225 36.10 1.80 -1.16
CA SER A 225 34.87 1.59 -1.91
C SER A 225 34.99 0.36 -2.79
N ILE A 226 33.86 -0.29 -3.06
CA ILE A 226 33.75 -1.36 -4.05
C ILE A 226 32.53 -1.14 -4.93
N THR A 227 32.62 -1.57 -6.18
CA THR A 227 31.48 -1.60 -7.11
C THR A 227 31.18 -3.05 -7.43
N ILE A 228 29.91 -3.43 -7.30
CA ILE A 228 29.43 -4.79 -7.53
C ILE A 228 28.35 -4.70 -8.59
N PRO A 229 28.50 -5.36 -9.75
CA PRO A 229 27.45 -5.39 -10.74
C PRO A 229 26.26 -6.22 -10.25
N ALA A 230 25.07 -5.93 -10.78
CA ALA A 230 23.93 -6.84 -10.69
C ALA A 230 24.22 -8.17 -11.39
N ILE A 231 23.56 -9.26 -10.99
CA ILE A 231 23.79 -10.61 -11.50
C ILE A 231 23.62 -10.69 -13.03
N ASN A 232 22.48 -10.24 -13.56
CA ASN A 232 22.10 -10.27 -14.97
C ASN A 232 21.07 -9.18 -15.34
N SER A 233 21.45 -7.91 -15.17
CA SER A 233 20.58 -6.74 -15.36
C SER A 233 19.92 -6.64 -16.74
N THR A 234 20.65 -6.98 -17.81
CA THR A 234 20.09 -6.93 -19.17
C THR A 234 18.98 -7.94 -19.36
N GLU A 235 19.13 -9.17 -18.88
CA GLU A 235 18.07 -10.18 -19.00
C GLU A 235 16.84 -9.79 -18.18
N TYR A 236 17.02 -9.23 -16.98
CA TYR A 236 15.90 -8.68 -16.21
C TYR A 236 15.10 -7.67 -17.02
N ALA A 237 15.77 -6.66 -17.59
CA ALA A 237 15.10 -5.64 -18.39
C ALA A 237 14.41 -6.22 -19.63
N LEU A 238 15.05 -7.18 -20.30
CA LEU A 238 14.46 -7.86 -21.46
C LEU A 238 13.23 -8.69 -21.08
N GLN A 239 13.21 -9.31 -19.91
CA GLN A 239 12.01 -9.96 -19.37
C GLN A 239 10.92 -8.90 -19.11
N VAL A 240 11.26 -7.79 -18.43
CA VAL A 240 10.29 -6.71 -18.16
C VAL A 240 9.68 -6.16 -19.44
N ILE A 241 10.47 -6.00 -20.50
CA ILE A 241 9.97 -5.53 -21.81
C ILE A 241 9.04 -6.54 -22.47
N LYS A 242 9.36 -7.84 -22.39
CA LYS A 242 8.62 -8.89 -23.09
C LYS A 242 7.33 -9.30 -22.38
N ILE A 243 7.33 -9.25 -21.05
CA ILE A 243 6.28 -9.82 -20.21
C ILE A 243 5.92 -8.91 -19.02
N GLY A 244 6.30 -7.64 -19.00
CA GLY A 244 5.91 -6.69 -17.92
C GLY A 244 6.63 -6.88 -16.58
N SER A 245 7.50 -7.88 -16.47
CA SER A 245 8.22 -8.23 -15.24
C SER A 245 9.51 -9.00 -15.48
N GLY A 246 10.38 -9.05 -14.47
CA GLY A 246 11.63 -9.81 -14.54
C GLY A 246 11.96 -10.51 -13.23
N ASN A 247 12.83 -11.52 -13.31
CA ASN A 247 13.34 -12.25 -12.15
C ASN A 247 14.21 -11.33 -11.27
N LEU A 248 13.75 -11.05 -10.05
CA LEU A 248 14.43 -10.16 -9.10
C LEU A 248 15.85 -10.64 -8.76
N THR A 249 16.12 -11.95 -8.78
CA THR A 249 17.47 -12.48 -8.52
C THR A 249 18.49 -12.05 -9.58
N TYR A 250 18.04 -11.58 -10.76
CA TYR A 250 18.94 -11.04 -11.78
C TYR A 250 19.43 -9.63 -11.48
N ILE A 251 18.70 -8.88 -10.66
CA ILE A 251 19.07 -7.52 -10.30
C ILE A 251 19.74 -7.43 -8.95
N GLU A 252 19.71 -8.49 -8.14
CA GLU A 252 20.53 -8.62 -6.91
C GLU A 252 22.03 -8.42 -7.15
N PRO A 253 22.78 -7.95 -6.13
CA PRO A 253 24.23 -7.79 -6.22
C PRO A 253 24.93 -9.16 -6.35
N LYS A 254 25.91 -9.28 -7.26
CA LYS A 254 26.70 -10.53 -7.44
C LYS A 254 27.44 -11.02 -6.19
N VAL A 255 27.66 -10.14 -5.23
CA VAL A 255 28.31 -10.46 -3.95
C VAL A 255 27.46 -9.86 -2.83
N ASN A 256 26.87 -10.74 -2.02
CA ASN A 256 26.10 -10.40 -0.83
C ASN A 256 26.17 -11.62 0.12
N PRO A 257 26.45 -11.47 1.43
CA PRO A 257 26.84 -10.25 2.13
C PRO A 257 28.28 -9.81 1.80
N ILE A 258 28.55 -8.52 2.03
CA ILE A 258 29.89 -7.93 1.98
C ILE A 258 30.58 -8.02 3.33
N LYS A 259 31.81 -8.52 3.31
CA LYS A 259 32.62 -8.77 4.50
C LYS A 259 33.65 -7.67 4.66
N ILE A 260 33.60 -6.94 5.77
CA ILE A 260 34.57 -5.90 6.11
C ILE A 260 34.99 -5.99 7.58
N SER A 261 36.04 -5.27 7.94
CA SER A 261 36.49 -5.09 9.33
C SER A 261 37.19 -3.76 9.47
N TYR A 262 37.11 -3.14 10.64
CA TYR A 262 37.75 -1.86 10.93
C TYR A 262 38.86 -2.04 11.96
N ASN A 263 40.00 -1.41 11.72
CA ASN A 263 41.18 -1.49 12.58
C ASN A 263 41.30 -0.34 13.59
N LYS A 264 40.36 0.61 13.55
CA LYS A 264 40.29 1.76 14.43
C LYS A 264 38.87 1.92 14.97
N GLN A 265 38.77 2.42 16.19
CA GLN A 265 37.50 2.81 16.77
C GLN A 265 36.96 4.08 16.09
N GLY A 266 35.63 4.23 16.09
CA GLY A 266 34.95 5.42 15.58
C GLY A 266 33.57 5.10 15.00
N LEU A 267 32.89 6.15 14.55
CA LEU A 267 31.70 6.01 13.71
C LEU A 267 32.09 5.97 12.23
N TYR A 268 31.51 5.03 11.50
CA TYR A 268 31.70 4.92 10.05
C TYR A 268 30.36 5.05 9.35
N ALA A 269 30.25 6.05 8.47
CA ALA A 269 29.10 6.24 7.61
C ALA A 269 29.28 5.36 6.36
N ILE A 270 28.64 4.18 6.37
CA ILE A 270 28.63 3.30 5.21
C ILE A 270 27.53 3.79 4.28
N SER A 271 27.83 3.99 3.00
CA SER A 271 26.82 4.32 2.00
C SER A 271 26.72 3.22 0.95
N LEU A 272 25.50 2.97 0.51
CA LEU A 272 25.19 2.13 -0.64
C LEU A 272 24.46 3.00 -1.66
N THR A 273 25.03 3.07 -2.87
CA THR A 273 24.42 3.73 -4.02
C THR A 273 24.01 2.67 -5.02
N ILE A 274 22.74 2.64 -5.39
CA ILE A 274 22.25 1.83 -6.51
C ILE A 274 22.27 2.70 -7.76
N VAL A 275 22.87 2.18 -8.83
CA VAL A 275 22.84 2.79 -10.15
C VAL A 275 21.87 2.01 -11.02
N THR A 276 20.84 2.70 -11.51
CA THR A 276 19.91 2.16 -12.50
C THR A 276 20.33 2.60 -13.90
N LYS A 277 19.90 1.85 -14.91
CA LYS A 277 20.28 2.08 -16.30
C LYS A 277 19.13 1.77 -17.26
N ASN A 278 18.94 2.64 -18.25
CA ASN A 278 18.12 2.33 -19.41
C ASN A 278 18.93 1.49 -20.41
N ILE A 279 18.44 0.30 -20.76
CA ILE A 279 19.22 -0.64 -21.57
C ILE A 279 19.40 -0.22 -23.04
N TYR A 280 18.60 0.72 -23.55
CA TYR A 280 18.69 1.19 -24.94
C TYR A 280 19.42 2.53 -25.04
N THR A 281 19.13 3.48 -24.15
CA THR A 281 19.75 4.82 -24.21
C THR A 281 21.08 4.90 -23.46
N ASN A 282 21.39 3.90 -22.62
CA ASN A 282 22.49 3.92 -21.66
C ASN A 282 22.44 5.07 -20.63
N GLY A 283 21.31 5.78 -20.50
CA GLY A 283 21.12 6.78 -19.45
C GLY A 283 21.12 6.11 -18.07
N THR A 284 21.80 6.71 -17.09
CA THR A 284 21.90 6.20 -15.72
C THR A 284 21.34 7.18 -14.70
N TYR A 285 20.80 6.62 -13.62
CA TYR A 285 20.33 7.36 -12.46
C TYR A 285 20.87 6.67 -11.21
N ASN A 286 20.95 7.40 -10.10
CA ASN A 286 21.42 6.83 -8.86
C ASN A 286 20.65 7.36 -7.65
N TYR A 287 20.60 6.55 -6.61
CA TYR A 287 20.08 6.92 -5.31
C TYR A 287 20.90 6.23 -4.22
N THR A 288 21.09 6.92 -3.10
CA THR A 288 22.04 6.53 -2.05
C THR A 288 21.32 6.43 -0.71
N THR A 289 21.67 5.43 0.08
CA THR A 289 21.30 5.30 1.50
C THR A 289 22.55 5.28 2.38
N ILE A 290 22.41 5.63 3.66
CA ILE A 290 23.50 5.60 4.65
C ILE A 290 23.12 4.70 5.84
N GLN A 291 24.06 3.88 6.29
CA GLN A 291 24.01 3.15 7.54
C GLN A 291 25.26 3.50 8.36
N THR A 292 25.10 4.20 9.47
CA THR A 292 26.19 4.41 10.42
C THR A 292 26.39 3.15 11.25
N ILE A 293 27.65 2.78 11.45
CA ILE A 293 28.06 1.77 12.45
C ILE A 293 29.00 2.39 13.48
N ALA A 294 29.05 1.80 14.67
CA ALA A 294 29.98 2.18 15.73
C ALA A 294 30.99 1.06 15.96
N VAL A 295 32.29 1.35 15.79
CA VAL A 295 33.37 0.41 16.06
C VAL A 295 34.04 0.82 17.37
N GLN A 296 33.94 -0.03 18.39
CA GLN A 296 34.44 0.23 19.73
C GLN A 296 35.77 -0.46 20.04
N SER A 297 36.47 0.09 21.02
CA SER A 297 37.63 -0.52 21.66
C SER A 297 37.47 -0.51 23.18
N SER A 298 38.31 -1.24 23.91
CA SER A 298 38.26 -1.24 25.39
C SER A 298 38.45 0.15 26.01
N GLN A 299 39.09 1.08 25.31
CA GLN A 299 39.32 2.46 25.77
C GLN A 299 38.22 3.44 25.33
N TYR A 300 37.42 3.06 24.33
CA TYR A 300 36.36 3.90 23.75
C TYR A 300 35.13 3.02 23.48
N PRO A 301 34.32 2.76 24.52
CA PRO A 301 33.10 1.97 24.38
C PRO A 301 32.00 2.78 23.69
N TYR A 302 31.18 2.06 22.92
CA TYR A 302 29.95 2.57 22.34
C TYR A 302 28.76 1.74 22.82
N SER A 303 27.63 2.40 23.07
CA SER A 303 26.36 1.73 23.32
C SER A 303 25.22 2.60 22.85
N ILE A 304 24.22 1.97 22.23
CA ILE A 304 22.96 2.65 21.90
C ILE A 304 22.28 3.06 23.19
N PHE A 305 21.84 4.31 23.25
CA PHE A 305 21.03 4.81 24.35
C PHE A 305 19.74 4.00 24.42
N LYS A 306 19.50 3.40 25.58
CA LYS A 306 18.24 2.71 25.90
C LYS A 306 17.63 3.45 27.10
N PRO A 307 16.49 4.15 26.95
CA PRO A 307 15.79 4.67 28.11
C PRO A 307 15.38 3.50 29.02
N LEU A 308 14.88 3.79 30.22
CA LEU A 308 14.50 2.79 31.24
C LEU A 308 13.44 1.74 30.76
N ILE A 309 12.98 1.84 29.51
CA ILE A 309 12.19 0.85 28.76
C ILE A 309 12.91 0.53 27.42
N GLN A 310 13.04 -0.75 27.08
CA GLN A 310 13.90 -1.33 26.04
C GLN A 310 13.35 -1.20 24.60
N VAL A 311 12.95 -0.01 24.16
CA VAL A 311 12.26 0.16 22.87
C VAL A 311 13.12 0.96 21.88
N PRO A 312 13.54 0.37 20.74
CA PRO A 312 14.24 1.08 19.66
C PRO A 312 13.37 2.18 19.04
N ASN A 313 13.94 3.33 18.69
CA ASN A 313 13.24 4.44 17.99
C ASN A 313 11.86 4.78 18.62
N PRO A 314 11.82 5.21 19.90
CA PRO A 314 10.57 5.53 20.57
C PRO A 314 9.84 6.65 19.81
N GLY A 315 8.53 6.49 19.60
CA GLY A 315 7.73 7.45 18.82
C GLY A 315 7.68 7.18 17.31
N THR A 316 8.27 6.09 16.80
CA THR A 316 8.14 5.68 15.40
C THR A 316 7.87 4.19 15.28
N ILE A 317 6.90 3.80 14.45
CA ILE A 317 6.65 2.42 14.02
C ILE A 317 7.17 2.30 12.59
N ILE A 318 8.03 1.32 12.34
CA ILE A 318 8.55 1.04 10.99
C ILE A 318 7.96 -0.29 10.51
N VAL A 319 7.39 -0.28 9.31
CA VAL A 319 6.73 -1.42 8.69
C VAL A 319 7.48 -1.77 7.41
N ALA A 320 7.79 -3.06 7.22
CA ALA A 320 8.32 -3.59 5.98
C ALA A 320 7.30 -4.55 5.37
N GLU A 321 6.66 -4.15 4.29
CA GLU A 321 5.62 -4.94 3.63
C GLU A 321 6.18 -5.57 2.38
N ASN A 322 6.01 -6.88 2.20
CA ASN A 322 6.38 -7.50 0.93
C ASN A 322 5.30 -7.28 -0.14
N GLN A 323 5.03 -6.00 -0.46
CA GLN A 323 3.94 -5.57 -1.34
C GLN A 323 4.50 -4.80 -2.56
N PRO A 324 4.52 -5.40 -3.77
CA PRO A 324 5.01 -4.71 -4.96
C PRO A 324 3.96 -3.87 -5.67
N GLY A 325 4.36 -2.69 -6.14
CA GLY A 325 3.55 -1.84 -7.02
C GLY A 325 2.92 -0.63 -6.33
N GLY A 326 3.00 -0.56 -4.99
CA GLY A 326 2.44 0.52 -4.18
C GLY A 326 0.93 0.72 -4.35
N PRO A 327 0.39 1.79 -3.76
CA PRO A 327 -1.03 2.14 -3.84
C PRO A 327 -1.39 2.69 -5.22
N PHE A 328 -2.65 2.50 -5.63
CA PHE A 328 -3.22 3.07 -6.85
C PHE A 328 -3.66 4.53 -6.66
N SER A 329 -4.22 4.87 -5.50
CA SER A 329 -4.66 6.21 -5.14
C SER A 329 -4.78 6.34 -3.61
N PHE A 330 -4.84 7.59 -3.11
CA PHE A 330 -5.24 7.92 -1.75
C PHE A 330 -6.57 8.71 -1.71
N ASP A 331 -7.29 8.71 -2.83
CA ASP A 331 -8.61 9.34 -2.96
C ASP A 331 -9.70 8.29 -2.78
N PRO A 332 -10.50 8.36 -1.70
CA PRO A 332 -11.46 7.32 -1.35
C PRO A 332 -12.53 7.09 -2.41
N GLN A 333 -12.92 8.10 -3.20
CA GLN A 333 -14.00 7.91 -4.19
C GLN A 333 -13.53 7.32 -5.54
N ILE A 334 -12.22 7.10 -5.74
CA ILE A 334 -11.69 6.49 -6.98
C ILE A 334 -10.73 5.32 -6.74
N ASP A 335 -10.19 5.20 -5.52
CA ASP A 335 -9.42 4.03 -5.13
C ASP A 335 -10.37 2.88 -4.79
N TYR A 336 -10.03 1.66 -5.22
CA TYR A 336 -10.81 0.46 -4.93
C TYR A 336 -9.88 -0.75 -4.91
N GLU A 337 -8.90 -0.68 -4.01
CA GLU A 337 -7.82 -1.64 -3.89
C GLU A 337 -7.11 -1.57 -2.52
N SER A 338 -6.64 -2.73 -2.04
CA SER A 338 -6.18 -2.87 -0.65
C SER A 338 -4.97 -2.02 -0.23
N VAL A 339 -4.02 -1.75 -1.14
CA VAL A 339 -2.76 -1.06 -0.77
C VAL A 339 -3.00 0.42 -0.48
N GLY A 340 -3.85 1.08 -1.26
CA GLY A 340 -4.35 2.42 -1.02
C GLY A 340 -5.33 2.43 0.15
N ALA A 341 -6.22 1.45 0.24
CA ALA A 341 -7.16 1.28 1.36
C ALA A 341 -6.45 1.31 2.72
N GLU A 342 -5.34 0.58 2.93
CA GLU A 342 -4.58 0.61 4.19
C GLU A 342 -4.26 2.06 4.62
N ILE A 343 -3.78 2.87 3.68
CA ILE A 343 -3.41 4.25 3.95
C ILE A 343 -4.66 5.08 4.24
N MET A 344 -5.70 4.92 3.42
CA MET A 344 -6.97 5.65 3.54
C MET A 344 -7.65 5.40 4.88
N TYR A 345 -7.69 4.14 5.32
CA TYR A 345 -8.21 3.77 6.63
C TYR A 345 -7.54 4.64 7.72
N ASN A 346 -6.21 4.81 7.67
CA ASN A 346 -5.47 5.59 8.65
C ASN A 346 -5.61 7.12 8.53
N ILE A 347 -5.91 7.66 7.34
CA ILE A 347 -5.92 9.12 7.10
C ILE A 347 -7.32 9.73 6.95
N PHE A 348 -8.37 8.93 6.80
CA PHE A 348 -9.74 9.44 6.73
C PHE A 348 -10.59 9.01 7.92
N SER A 349 -11.69 9.73 8.10
CA SER A 349 -12.81 9.31 8.94
C SER A 349 -14.00 9.01 8.05
N THR A 350 -14.77 7.99 8.43
CA THR A 350 -16.14 7.72 7.96
C THR A 350 -17.15 8.20 9.01
N LEU A 351 -18.45 8.05 8.74
CA LEU A 351 -19.49 8.33 9.74
C LEU A 351 -19.47 7.32 10.90
N VAL A 352 -19.27 6.04 10.58
CA VAL A 352 -19.30 4.90 11.51
C VAL A 352 -18.15 3.95 11.18
N THR A 353 -17.71 3.13 12.13
CA THR A 353 -16.66 2.12 11.92
C THR A 353 -17.03 0.82 12.63
N TYR A 354 -16.41 -0.31 12.27
CA TYR A 354 -16.69 -1.58 12.94
C TYR A 354 -16.20 -1.62 14.39
N ASN A 355 -16.86 -2.47 15.19
CA ASN A 355 -16.53 -2.70 16.58
C ASN A 355 -15.66 -3.96 16.74
N GLY A 356 -14.33 -3.78 16.74
CA GLY A 356 -13.39 -4.91 16.81
C GLY A 356 -13.51 -5.80 15.57
N ASN A 357 -13.52 -7.12 15.74
CA ASN A 357 -13.69 -8.09 14.64
C ASN A 357 -15.17 -8.41 14.31
N ASN A 358 -16.12 -7.64 14.83
CA ASN A 358 -17.54 -7.91 14.61
C ASN A 358 -18.05 -7.21 13.35
N MET A 359 -18.55 -8.01 12.41
CA MET A 359 -19.03 -7.57 11.10
C MET A 359 -20.44 -6.95 11.09
N THR A 360 -21.12 -6.90 12.23
CA THR A 360 -22.51 -6.41 12.36
C THR A 360 -22.68 -5.38 13.49
N SER A 361 -21.58 -5.03 14.16
CA SER A 361 -21.56 -4.09 15.27
C SER A 361 -20.68 -2.90 14.90
N PHE A 362 -21.23 -1.69 15.10
CA PHE A 362 -20.60 -0.45 14.69
C PHE A 362 -20.39 0.48 15.87
N LEU A 363 -19.47 1.43 15.71
CA LEU A 363 -19.17 2.52 16.62
C LEU A 363 -19.25 3.85 15.84
N PRO A 364 -19.66 4.96 16.47
CA PRO A 364 -19.68 6.25 15.80
C PRO A 364 -18.24 6.80 15.65
N MET A 365 -17.88 7.28 14.45
CA MET A 365 -16.59 7.91 14.18
C MET A 365 -16.76 9.42 13.99
N ALA A 366 -16.98 9.90 12.76
CA ALA A 366 -17.32 11.31 12.50
C ALA A 366 -18.71 11.66 13.04
N ALA A 367 -19.62 10.68 13.14
CA ALA A 367 -20.86 10.84 13.88
C ALA A 367 -20.58 10.99 15.39
N GLU A 368 -21.37 11.83 16.07
CA GLU A 368 -21.30 11.95 17.53
C GLU A 368 -21.90 10.72 18.21
N TYR A 369 -23.02 10.23 17.67
CA TYR A 369 -23.81 9.10 18.14
C TYR A 369 -24.19 8.20 16.96
N LEU A 370 -24.40 6.92 17.22
CA LEU A 370 -25.07 6.05 16.26
C LEU A 370 -26.57 6.38 16.24
N PRO A 371 -27.14 6.65 15.06
CA PRO A 371 -28.58 6.82 14.93
C PRO A 371 -29.34 5.59 15.45
N THR A 372 -30.52 5.80 16.01
CA THR A 372 -31.44 4.71 16.40
C THR A 372 -32.87 5.09 16.04
N VAL A 373 -33.76 4.11 15.93
CA VAL A 373 -35.20 4.38 15.78
C VAL A 373 -35.75 5.14 16.99
N GLY A 374 -35.25 4.83 18.19
CA GLY A 374 -35.64 5.49 19.43
C GLY A 374 -35.34 7.00 19.45
N ASN A 375 -34.32 7.44 18.72
CA ASN A 375 -33.92 8.85 18.67
C ASN A 375 -34.66 9.66 17.60
N TRP A 376 -35.57 9.08 16.81
CA TRP A 376 -36.19 9.75 15.66
C TRP A 376 -36.81 11.13 15.96
N SER A 377 -37.50 11.24 17.10
CA SER A 377 -38.11 12.50 17.56
C SER A 377 -37.09 13.56 17.98
N GLN A 378 -35.85 13.15 18.28
CA GLN A 378 -34.72 13.99 18.70
C GLN A 378 -33.55 13.93 17.71
N ARG A 379 -33.80 13.54 16.45
CA ARG A 379 -32.74 13.24 15.48
C ARG A 379 -31.77 14.39 15.21
N ASN A 380 -32.22 15.64 15.38
CA ASN A 380 -31.36 16.82 15.22
C ASN A 380 -30.31 16.97 16.34
N LEU A 381 -30.52 16.30 17.48
CA LEU A 381 -29.62 16.33 18.64
C LEU A 381 -28.73 15.09 18.70
N TYR A 382 -29.27 13.90 18.40
CA TYR A 382 -28.58 12.62 18.60
C TYR A 382 -28.43 11.78 17.33
N GLY A 383 -28.81 12.30 16.16
CA GLY A 383 -29.11 11.44 15.01
C GLY A 383 -30.35 10.59 15.25
N GLY A 384 -30.90 9.97 14.21
CA GLY A 384 -32.07 9.11 14.34
C GLY A 384 -32.44 8.40 13.05
N ILE A 385 -33.16 7.30 13.18
CA ILE A 385 -33.61 6.47 12.05
C ILE A 385 -35.13 6.51 12.01
N ALA A 386 -35.72 6.72 10.84
CA ALA A 386 -37.17 6.64 10.69
C ALA A 386 -37.67 5.23 11.05
N PRO A 387 -38.85 5.06 11.67
CA PRO A 387 -39.36 3.73 12.05
C PRO A 387 -39.51 2.72 10.91
N ASN A 388 -39.59 3.19 9.68
CA ASN A 388 -39.64 2.38 8.46
C ASN A 388 -38.26 2.13 7.83
N TYR A 389 -37.17 2.61 8.44
CA TYR A 389 -35.80 2.50 7.94
C TYR A 389 -35.53 3.15 6.58
N SER A 390 -36.33 4.15 6.18
CA SER A 390 -36.12 4.86 4.91
C SER A 390 -35.33 6.16 5.05
N VAL A 391 -35.07 6.64 6.28
CA VAL A 391 -34.36 7.90 6.52
C VAL A 391 -33.40 7.74 7.69
N TYR A 392 -32.14 8.12 7.47
CA TYR A 392 -31.07 8.07 8.45
C TYR A 392 -30.46 9.46 8.63
N THR A 393 -30.64 10.07 9.80
CA THR A 393 -30.02 11.35 10.15
C THR A 393 -28.85 11.10 11.09
N PHE A 394 -27.66 11.59 10.73
CA PHE A 394 -26.46 11.54 11.56
C PHE A 394 -26.15 12.94 12.10
N LYS A 395 -25.88 13.00 13.41
CA LYS A 395 -25.32 14.19 14.06
C LYS A 395 -23.81 14.14 13.95
N ILE A 396 -23.19 15.15 13.35
CA ILE A 396 -21.73 15.21 13.22
C ILE A 396 -21.10 15.70 14.52
N ARG A 397 -20.04 15.01 14.94
CA ARG A 397 -19.30 15.28 16.17
C ARG A 397 -18.74 16.70 16.19
N PRO A 398 -18.98 17.47 17.26
CA PRO A 398 -18.40 18.81 17.36
C PRO A 398 -16.88 18.73 17.54
N ASN A 399 -16.18 19.74 17.02
CA ASN A 399 -14.73 19.94 17.14
C ASN A 399 -13.84 18.93 16.39
N LEU A 400 -14.39 18.07 15.53
CA LEU A 400 -13.58 17.35 14.56
C LEU A 400 -13.00 18.31 13.53
N LYS A 401 -11.77 18.03 13.11
CA LYS A 401 -10.99 18.89 12.24
C LYS A 401 -10.16 18.07 11.26
N PHE A 402 -10.04 18.59 10.06
CA PHE A 402 -9.11 18.12 9.06
C PHE A 402 -7.67 18.47 9.43
N SER A 403 -6.70 17.84 8.78
CA SER A 403 -5.26 18.04 9.02
C SER A 403 -4.77 19.46 8.74
N ASN A 404 -5.49 20.23 7.92
CA ASN A 404 -5.24 21.65 7.66
C ASN A 404 -5.85 22.59 8.74
N GLY A 405 -6.60 22.05 9.70
CA GLY A 405 -7.24 22.78 10.79
C GLY A 405 -8.68 23.27 10.52
N ASP A 406 -9.20 23.09 9.31
CA ASP A 406 -10.61 23.34 8.99
C ASP A 406 -11.52 22.38 9.78
N ASN A 407 -12.74 22.83 10.11
CA ASN A 407 -13.68 22.00 10.85
C ASN A 407 -14.32 20.97 9.93
N LEU A 408 -14.47 19.73 10.40
CA LEU A 408 -15.31 18.74 9.74
C LEU A 408 -16.77 18.96 10.11
N THR A 409 -17.61 19.22 9.11
CA THR A 409 -19.02 19.57 9.27
C THR A 409 -19.94 18.65 8.47
N ALA A 410 -21.26 18.78 8.67
CA ALA A 410 -22.24 18.06 7.86
C ALA A 410 -22.18 18.41 6.37
N TYR A 411 -21.70 19.60 6.01
CA TYR A 411 -21.49 19.98 4.61
C TYR A 411 -20.41 19.12 3.96
N ASP A 412 -19.30 18.88 4.66
CA ASP A 412 -18.17 18.09 4.14
C ASP A 412 -18.55 16.63 3.93
N VAL A 413 -19.34 16.07 4.86
CA VAL A 413 -19.91 14.73 4.69
C VAL A 413 -20.81 14.71 3.47
N TRP A 414 -21.84 15.55 3.42
CA TRP A 414 -22.77 15.60 2.27
C TRP A 414 -22.04 15.76 0.93
N TYR A 415 -21.02 16.63 0.88
CA TYR A 415 -20.24 16.85 -0.33
C TYR A 415 -19.47 15.60 -0.75
N SER A 416 -18.83 14.91 0.20
CA SER A 416 -18.06 13.68 -0.07
C SER A 416 -18.96 12.55 -0.53
N GLU A 417 -20.12 12.34 0.12
CA GLU A 417 -21.05 11.30 -0.30
C GLU A 417 -21.73 11.62 -1.65
N VAL A 418 -21.99 12.90 -1.97
CA VAL A 418 -22.46 13.29 -3.31
C VAL A 418 -21.37 13.02 -4.35
N ARG A 419 -20.11 13.30 -4.01
CA ARG A 419 -18.96 12.99 -4.89
C ARG A 419 -18.84 11.49 -5.13
N ASP A 420 -19.03 10.67 -4.11
CA ASP A 420 -19.02 9.21 -4.19
C ASP A 420 -20.08 8.70 -5.18
N LEU A 421 -21.31 9.19 -5.07
CA LEU A 421 -22.38 8.88 -6.03
C LEU A 421 -22.00 9.28 -7.47
N LEU A 422 -21.35 10.42 -7.68
CA LEU A 422 -20.87 10.83 -9.01
C LEU A 422 -19.75 9.93 -9.54
N CYS A 423 -18.96 9.34 -8.67
CA CYS A 423 -17.93 8.40 -9.08
C CYS A 423 -18.45 6.99 -9.30
N ALA A 424 -19.68 6.64 -8.94
CA ALA A 424 -20.23 5.28 -9.03
C ALA A 424 -20.14 4.61 -10.43
N GLY A 425 -19.98 5.39 -11.51
CA GLY A 425 -19.73 4.92 -12.88
C GLY A 425 -18.27 5.00 -13.36
N GLY A 426 -17.31 5.22 -12.45
CA GLY A 426 -15.90 5.43 -12.74
C GLY A 426 -15.20 4.21 -13.33
N THR A 427 -14.10 4.43 -14.05
CA THR A 427 -13.28 3.38 -14.68
C THR A 427 -11.78 3.61 -14.42
N PRO A 428 -11.00 2.66 -13.87
CA PRO A 428 -11.39 1.36 -13.30
C PRO A 428 -12.53 1.47 -12.29
N PHE A 429 -13.19 0.34 -12.03
CA PHE A 429 -14.37 0.27 -11.17
C PHE A 429 -14.10 0.94 -9.81
N THR A 430 -15.09 1.66 -9.28
CA THR A 430 -14.96 2.54 -8.10
C THR A 430 -16.05 2.21 -7.07
N PRO A 431 -15.86 2.53 -5.78
CA PRO A 431 -16.72 2.05 -4.69
C PRO A 431 -18.11 2.71 -4.60
N GLY A 432 -18.35 3.84 -5.27
CA GLY A 432 -19.61 4.61 -5.10
C GLY A 432 -20.90 3.89 -5.46
N TRP A 433 -20.77 2.72 -6.11
CA TRP A 433 -21.85 1.77 -6.34
C TRP A 433 -22.49 1.26 -5.04
N ILE A 434 -21.70 1.13 -3.96
CA ILE A 434 -22.09 0.62 -2.64
C ILE A 434 -23.18 1.49 -2.01
N LEU A 435 -23.04 2.82 -2.10
CA LEU A 435 -24.03 3.75 -1.58
C LEU A 435 -25.19 3.96 -2.56
N ALA A 436 -24.89 4.02 -3.86
CA ALA A 436 -25.87 4.26 -4.92
C ALA A 436 -27.00 3.21 -4.92
N GLN A 437 -26.73 1.94 -4.64
CA GLN A 437 -27.76 0.88 -4.58
C GLN A 437 -28.87 1.13 -3.53
N PHE A 438 -28.60 1.92 -2.50
CA PHE A 438 -29.58 2.25 -1.45
C PHE A 438 -30.31 3.57 -1.72
N LEU A 439 -29.68 4.47 -2.47
CA LEU A 439 -30.05 5.87 -2.60
C LEU A 439 -30.65 6.23 -3.95
N ILE A 440 -30.31 5.51 -5.02
CA ILE A 440 -30.67 5.85 -6.38
C ILE A 440 -31.70 4.83 -6.94
N PRO A 441 -32.86 5.29 -7.43
CA PRO A 441 -33.88 4.40 -7.99
C PRO A 441 -33.36 3.62 -9.21
N ASN A 442 -33.61 2.30 -9.25
CA ASN A 442 -33.26 1.44 -10.39
C ASN A 442 -31.78 1.49 -10.80
N TYR A 443 -30.89 1.81 -9.87
CA TYR A 443 -29.46 1.90 -10.13
C TYR A 443 -28.88 0.55 -10.57
N THR A 444 -28.03 0.59 -11.60
CA THR A 444 -27.23 -0.55 -12.05
C THR A 444 -25.78 -0.26 -11.70
N PRO A 445 -25.12 -1.08 -10.86
CA PRO A 445 -23.84 -0.68 -10.34
C PRO A 445 -22.72 -0.75 -11.39
N GLY A 446 -21.75 0.17 -11.29
CA GLY A 446 -20.74 0.43 -12.32
C GLY A 446 -21.17 1.35 -13.46
N LEU A 447 -22.43 1.84 -13.47
CA LEU A 447 -22.90 2.83 -14.43
C LEU A 447 -22.98 4.22 -13.80
N SER A 448 -22.74 5.24 -14.63
CA SER A 448 -23.03 6.65 -14.35
C SER A 448 -24.50 6.87 -14.00
N ILE A 449 -24.77 7.71 -13.01
CA ILE A 449 -26.14 8.10 -12.63
C ILE A 449 -26.64 9.20 -13.57
N VAL A 450 -25.77 10.17 -13.92
CA VAL A 450 -26.11 11.29 -14.80
C VAL A 450 -25.68 10.99 -16.22
N THR A 451 -26.62 10.52 -17.04
CA THR A 451 -26.29 9.93 -18.35
C THR A 451 -26.11 10.94 -19.47
N SER A 452 -26.48 12.21 -19.25
CA SER A 452 -26.34 13.27 -20.26
C SER A 452 -26.18 14.66 -19.63
N PRO A 453 -25.62 15.64 -20.36
CA PRO A 453 -25.47 17.04 -19.92
C PRO A 453 -26.73 17.74 -19.38
N ASN A 454 -27.91 17.27 -19.76
CA ASN A 454 -29.21 17.85 -19.44
C ASN A 454 -30.09 16.88 -18.62
N ASP A 455 -29.51 15.81 -18.09
CA ASP A 455 -30.18 14.82 -17.25
C ASP A 455 -30.53 15.43 -15.89
N THR A 456 -31.74 15.98 -15.83
CA THR A 456 -32.26 16.62 -14.62
C THR A 456 -32.82 15.60 -13.63
N GLU A 457 -33.12 14.37 -14.09
CA GLU A 457 -33.63 13.30 -13.25
C GLU A 457 -32.50 12.75 -12.37
N GLY A 458 -31.40 12.27 -12.97
CA GLY A 458 -30.23 11.78 -12.21
C GLY A 458 -29.64 12.85 -11.28
N PHE A 459 -29.60 14.11 -11.72
CA PHE A 459 -29.22 15.23 -10.85
C PHE A 459 -30.11 15.35 -9.61
N ASN A 460 -31.44 15.30 -9.80
CA ASN A 460 -32.38 15.41 -8.68
C ASN A 460 -32.34 14.17 -7.78
N GLU A 461 -32.12 12.97 -8.33
CA GLU A 461 -31.98 11.74 -7.56
C GLU A 461 -30.80 11.84 -6.58
N ILE A 462 -29.62 12.24 -7.06
CA ILE A 462 -28.44 12.45 -6.21
C ILE A 462 -28.71 13.54 -5.16
N MET A 463 -29.25 14.69 -5.57
CA MET A 463 -29.47 15.81 -4.65
C MET A 463 -30.55 15.56 -3.59
N ASN A 464 -31.52 14.67 -3.87
CA ASN A 464 -32.54 14.29 -2.91
C ASN A 464 -32.13 13.10 -2.05
N ALA A 465 -31.19 12.27 -2.52
CA ALA A 465 -30.66 11.13 -1.79
C ALA A 465 -29.99 11.54 -0.47
N ILE A 466 -29.28 12.67 -0.46
CA ILE A 466 -28.51 13.13 0.71
C ILE A 466 -28.72 14.62 0.91
N THR A 467 -29.04 15.00 2.15
CA THR A 467 -29.30 16.39 2.54
C THR A 467 -28.51 16.74 3.80
N TYR A 468 -28.21 18.02 4.03
CA TYR A 468 -27.51 18.47 5.22
C TYR A 468 -28.19 19.71 5.84
N ASP A 469 -27.94 19.94 7.12
CA ASP A 469 -28.35 21.14 7.85
C ASP A 469 -27.19 21.66 8.70
N ASN A 470 -26.66 22.83 8.32
CA ASN A 470 -25.56 23.50 9.02
C ASN A 470 -25.92 23.99 10.43
N GLN A 471 -27.20 24.32 10.69
CA GLN A 471 -27.62 24.82 12.01
C GLN A 471 -27.60 23.69 13.04
N THR A 472 -28.08 22.52 12.64
CA THR A 472 -28.08 21.32 13.50
C THR A 472 -26.81 20.49 13.33
N ASN A 473 -25.95 20.80 12.36
CA ASN A 473 -24.77 20.02 11.97
C ASN A 473 -25.13 18.54 11.75
N THR A 474 -26.16 18.30 10.94
CA THR A 474 -26.65 16.95 10.62
C THR A 474 -26.61 16.68 9.12
N VAL A 475 -26.35 15.43 8.77
CA VAL A 475 -26.49 14.89 7.40
C VAL A 475 -27.60 13.85 7.42
N THR A 476 -28.44 13.79 6.38
CA THR A 476 -29.58 12.88 6.29
C THR A 476 -29.60 12.17 4.94
N PHE A 477 -29.59 10.84 5.00
CA PHE A 477 -29.74 9.93 3.87
C PHE A 477 -31.20 9.53 3.71
N HIS A 478 -31.70 9.57 2.48
CA HIS A 478 -33.07 9.24 2.10
C HIS A 478 -33.05 8.02 1.19
N LEU A 479 -33.27 6.85 1.78
CA LEU A 479 -33.16 5.58 1.08
C LEU A 479 -34.40 5.35 0.21
N VAL A 480 -34.16 5.00 -1.06
CA VAL A 480 -35.21 4.52 -1.96
C VAL A 480 -35.60 3.08 -1.63
N LYS A 481 -34.66 2.34 -1.02
CA LYS A 481 -34.83 0.96 -0.54
C LYS A 481 -34.62 0.92 0.97
N SER A 482 -35.70 0.78 1.75
CA SER A 482 -35.64 0.82 3.23
C SER A 482 -34.78 -0.29 3.81
N ALA A 483 -33.60 0.03 4.37
CA ALA A 483 -32.63 -0.96 4.85
C ALA A 483 -32.45 -0.84 6.37
N PRO A 484 -32.45 -1.94 7.15
CA PRO A 484 -32.18 -1.90 8.57
C PRO A 484 -30.73 -1.46 8.87
N PRO A 485 -30.42 -1.00 10.11
CA PRO A 485 -29.10 -0.46 10.44
C PRO A 485 -27.97 -1.47 10.26
N THR A 486 -28.24 -2.75 10.49
CA THR A 486 -27.29 -3.86 10.26
C THR A 486 -26.89 -4.03 8.80
N ILE A 487 -27.62 -3.43 7.86
CA ILE A 487 -27.32 -3.43 6.43
C ILE A 487 -26.79 -2.07 5.98
N PHE A 488 -27.39 -0.96 6.43
CA PHE A 488 -26.97 0.36 5.92
C PHE A 488 -25.67 0.88 6.53
N TYR A 489 -25.34 0.53 7.79
CA TYR A 489 -24.10 1.00 8.42
C TYR A 489 -22.84 0.37 7.86
N VAL A 490 -23.00 -0.80 7.27
CA VAL A 490 -21.97 -1.49 6.52
C VAL A 490 -21.49 -0.61 5.36
N ALA A 491 -22.41 -0.14 4.52
CA ALA A 491 -22.14 0.75 3.38
C ALA A 491 -21.64 2.15 3.78
N LEU A 492 -21.68 2.50 5.07
CA LEU A 492 -21.15 3.76 5.61
C LEU A 492 -19.88 3.55 6.45
N GLY A 493 -19.51 2.29 6.66
CA GLY A 493 -18.38 1.86 7.47
C GLY A 493 -17.10 1.72 6.67
N ASP A 494 -17.26 1.33 5.39
CA ASP A 494 -16.17 1.23 4.42
C ASP A 494 -15.48 2.58 4.20
N ILE A 495 -14.15 2.58 4.13
CA ILE A 495 -13.38 3.79 3.85
C ILE A 495 -13.34 4.09 2.36
N GLU A 496 -13.38 3.06 1.53
CA GLU A 496 -13.45 3.18 0.08
C GLU A 496 -14.84 3.74 -0.25
N GLY A 497 -14.85 4.88 -0.93
CA GLY A 497 -16.01 5.71 -1.21
C GLY A 497 -16.44 6.62 -0.06
N GLN A 498 -16.47 6.14 1.20
CA GLN A 498 -17.13 6.86 2.30
C GLN A 498 -16.17 7.69 3.16
N GLY A 499 -14.88 7.71 2.80
CA GLY A 499 -13.89 8.60 3.37
C GLY A 499 -14.26 10.08 3.18
N ILE A 500 -14.37 10.82 4.28
CA ILE A 500 -14.81 12.23 4.27
C ILE A 500 -13.63 13.15 3.90
N LEU A 501 -13.81 13.95 2.84
CA LEU A 501 -12.86 14.95 2.35
C LEU A 501 -13.27 16.39 2.74
N ASP A 502 -12.29 17.30 2.73
CA ASP A 502 -12.53 18.74 2.94
C ASP A 502 -13.09 19.38 1.65
N ALA A 503 -14.38 19.69 1.66
CA ALA A 503 -15.08 20.25 0.49
C ALA A 503 -14.50 21.60 0.03
N LYS A 504 -14.10 22.44 0.99
CA LYS A 504 -13.51 23.75 0.70
C LYS A 504 -12.13 23.59 0.07
N TRP A 505 -11.36 22.59 0.48
CA TRP A 505 -10.08 22.27 -0.14
C TRP A 505 -10.26 21.67 -1.55
N LEU A 506 -11.23 20.78 -1.76
CA LEU A 506 -11.55 20.23 -3.09
C LEU A 506 -11.81 21.35 -4.11
N GLU A 507 -12.58 22.37 -3.73
CA GLU A 507 -12.80 23.56 -4.57
C GLU A 507 -11.49 24.33 -4.87
N GLN A 508 -10.58 24.46 -3.90
CA GLN A 508 -9.31 25.19 -4.06
C GLN A 508 -8.34 24.50 -5.03
N VAL A 509 -8.33 23.17 -5.04
CA VAL A 509 -7.43 22.37 -5.89
C VAL A 509 -8.05 22.07 -7.27
N GLY A 510 -9.21 22.65 -7.56
CA GLY A 510 -9.89 22.49 -8.85
C GLY A 510 -10.62 21.17 -9.01
N ALA A 511 -10.92 20.46 -7.92
CA ALA A 511 -11.73 19.24 -7.87
C ALA A 511 -13.16 19.53 -7.37
N GLY A 512 -13.63 20.77 -7.52
CA GLY A 512 -14.93 21.21 -7.04
C GLY A 512 -16.09 20.80 -7.94
N ILE A 513 -17.21 20.42 -7.34
CA ILE A 513 -18.45 20.02 -8.02
C ILE A 513 -19.27 21.26 -8.38
N ASN A 514 -19.69 21.35 -9.64
CA ASN A 514 -20.72 22.30 -10.06
C ASN A 514 -22.11 21.64 -9.95
N PHE A 515 -22.92 22.10 -9.00
CA PHE A 515 -24.24 21.53 -8.69
C PHE A 515 -25.32 21.91 -9.71
N THR A 516 -25.13 21.45 -10.95
CA THR A 516 -26.09 21.50 -12.06
C THR A 516 -26.04 20.17 -12.82
N PRO A 517 -27.07 19.80 -13.61
CA PRO A 517 -27.03 18.58 -14.43
C PRO A 517 -25.76 18.46 -15.29
N GLN A 518 -25.39 19.54 -15.97
CA GLN A 518 -24.18 19.60 -16.78
C GLN A 518 -22.90 19.46 -15.95
N GLY A 519 -22.88 20.03 -14.75
CA GLY A 519 -21.73 19.95 -13.85
C GLY A 519 -21.51 18.55 -13.31
N PHE A 520 -22.58 17.83 -12.96
CA PHE A 520 -22.51 16.43 -12.55
C PHE A 520 -22.01 15.55 -13.70
N TYR A 521 -22.61 15.66 -14.88
CA TYR A 521 -22.16 14.94 -16.07
C TYR A 521 -20.67 15.16 -16.39
N ASN A 522 -20.18 16.39 -16.20
CA ASN A 522 -18.75 16.67 -16.38
C ASN A 522 -17.90 16.02 -15.27
N TYR A 523 -18.36 16.06 -14.02
CA TYR A 523 -17.63 15.52 -12.88
C TYR A 523 -17.47 13.99 -12.95
N GLU A 524 -18.51 13.26 -13.40
CA GLU A 524 -18.40 11.80 -13.58
C GLU A 524 -17.23 11.42 -14.52
N SER A 525 -16.90 12.29 -15.49
CA SER A 525 -15.75 12.08 -16.37
C SER A 525 -14.39 12.21 -15.66
N GLU A 526 -14.33 12.96 -14.55
CA GLU A 526 -13.15 13.14 -13.70
C GLU A 526 -12.85 11.89 -12.84
N CYS A 527 -13.84 11.01 -12.65
CA CYS A 527 -13.69 9.71 -11.98
C CYS A 527 -13.17 8.60 -12.92
N ASN A 528 -12.70 8.95 -14.12
CA ASN A 528 -12.06 8.01 -15.05
C ASN A 528 -10.54 8.16 -15.07
N LEU A 529 -9.84 7.04 -15.15
CA LEU A 529 -8.39 6.97 -15.24
C LEU A 529 -7.87 7.85 -16.38
N GLY A 530 -6.89 8.69 -16.04
CA GLY A 530 -6.33 9.71 -16.93
C GLY A 530 -6.92 11.11 -16.73
N ASN A 531 -8.07 11.23 -16.06
CA ASN A 531 -8.71 12.52 -15.76
C ASN A 531 -8.67 12.89 -14.26
N TYR A 532 -8.14 12.01 -13.40
CA TYR A 532 -8.07 12.25 -11.96
C TYR A 532 -7.35 13.55 -11.59
N ASN A 533 -7.84 14.22 -10.55
CA ASN A 533 -7.11 15.32 -9.93
C ASN A 533 -5.92 14.75 -9.13
N THR A 534 -4.70 15.00 -9.60
CA THR A 534 -3.49 14.40 -9.01
C THR A 534 -3.19 14.88 -7.60
N GLN A 535 -3.69 16.05 -7.19
CA GLN A 535 -3.53 16.50 -5.81
C GLN A 535 -4.46 15.74 -4.87
N VAL A 536 -5.71 15.46 -5.30
CA VAL A 536 -6.63 14.61 -4.56
C VAL A 536 -6.13 13.17 -4.49
N GLN A 537 -5.64 12.65 -5.62
CA GLN A 537 -5.13 11.30 -5.73
C GLN A 537 -3.92 11.03 -4.81
N TRP A 538 -2.98 11.98 -4.64
CA TRP A 538 -1.67 11.69 -4.04
C TRP A 538 -1.32 12.50 -2.79
N ASP A 539 -2.01 13.60 -2.50
CA ASP A 539 -1.76 14.45 -1.33
C ASP A 539 -3.07 15.02 -0.75
N PRO A 540 -4.03 14.15 -0.34
CA PRO A 540 -5.30 14.59 0.19
C PRO A 540 -5.22 15.17 1.60
N ILE A 541 -6.14 16.09 1.92
CA ILE A 541 -6.33 16.59 3.28
C ILE A 541 -7.08 15.55 4.13
N SER A 542 -6.39 15.06 5.14
CA SER A 542 -6.82 13.97 6.02
C SER A 542 -7.90 14.40 7.02
N SER A 543 -8.94 13.58 7.20
CA SER A 543 -9.97 13.73 8.24
C SER A 543 -9.78 12.76 9.42
N GLY A 544 -8.84 11.82 9.30
CA GLY A 544 -8.59 10.73 10.23
C GLY A 544 -7.47 10.99 11.25
N PRO A 545 -7.02 9.92 11.95
CA PRO A 545 -6.01 9.99 12.99
C PRO A 545 -4.62 10.38 12.45
N TYR A 546 -4.28 10.01 11.22
CA TYR A 546 -3.01 10.32 10.58
C TYR A 546 -3.15 11.33 9.44
N MET A 547 -2.03 11.90 9.01
CA MET A 547 -1.89 12.59 7.73
C MET A 547 -0.62 12.14 7.00
N ILE A 548 -0.65 12.18 5.67
CA ILE A 548 0.53 11.89 4.84
C ILE A 548 1.55 13.01 5.01
N LYS A 549 2.78 12.65 5.37
CA LYS A 549 3.92 13.58 5.46
C LYS A 549 4.75 13.57 4.18
N SER A 550 4.95 12.40 3.59
CA SER A 550 5.67 12.21 2.33
C SER A 550 5.34 10.84 1.74
N TYR A 551 5.28 10.77 0.42
CA TYR A 551 5.10 9.54 -0.35
C TYR A 551 6.21 9.46 -1.41
N ALA A 552 6.93 8.34 -1.43
CA ALA A 552 7.85 7.97 -2.49
C ALA A 552 7.17 6.86 -3.32
N PRO A 553 6.75 7.14 -4.57
CA PRO A 553 5.89 6.24 -5.32
C PRO A 553 6.38 4.79 -5.41
N GLY A 554 5.57 3.86 -4.88
CA GLY A 554 5.88 2.43 -4.82
C GLY A 554 7.01 2.01 -3.87
N GLU A 555 7.70 2.95 -3.20
CA GLU A 555 8.84 2.66 -2.32
C GLU A 555 8.44 2.76 -0.84
N SER A 556 7.81 3.86 -0.44
CA SER A 556 7.49 4.12 0.96
C SER A 556 6.49 5.26 1.17
N ILE A 557 5.85 5.28 2.32
CA ILE A 557 5.06 6.42 2.80
C ILE A 557 5.37 6.71 4.27
N VAL A 558 5.29 7.99 4.64
CA VAL A 558 5.44 8.45 6.01
C VAL A 558 4.14 9.08 6.47
N LEU A 559 3.55 8.51 7.52
CA LEU A 559 2.36 9.03 8.19
C LEU A 559 2.75 9.68 9.51
N VAL A 560 2.21 10.86 9.79
CA VAL A 560 2.38 11.55 11.09
C VAL A 560 1.02 11.80 11.73
N PRO A 561 0.93 11.82 13.07
CA PRO A 561 -0.33 12.12 13.75
C PRO A 561 -0.94 13.42 13.23
N ASN A 562 -2.24 13.40 12.90
CA ASN A 562 -3.00 14.60 12.61
C ASN A 562 -3.04 15.46 13.89
N PRO A 563 -2.44 16.66 13.89
CA PRO A 563 -2.31 17.48 15.10
C PRO A 563 -3.66 17.94 15.66
N TYR A 564 -4.72 17.90 14.84
CA TYR A 564 -6.07 18.33 15.21
C TYR A 564 -7.01 17.17 15.57
N TYR A 565 -6.56 15.91 15.46
CA TYR A 565 -7.38 14.76 15.83
C TYR A 565 -7.39 14.58 17.36
N PRO A 566 -8.56 14.64 18.02
CA PRO A 566 -8.62 14.60 19.49
C PRO A 566 -8.45 13.19 20.08
N GLY A 567 -8.50 12.14 19.26
CA GLY A 567 -8.82 10.79 19.72
C GLY A 567 -10.32 10.63 19.98
N LEU A 568 -10.86 9.43 19.80
CA LEU A 568 -12.27 9.12 20.04
C LEU A 568 -12.38 8.05 21.15
N PRO A 569 -13.55 7.88 21.78
CA PRO A 569 -13.71 6.91 22.88
C PRO A 569 -13.21 5.49 22.59
N ASN A 570 -13.29 5.06 21.32
CA ASN A 570 -12.88 3.72 20.88
C ASN A 570 -11.74 3.72 19.84
N ILE A 571 -11.27 4.89 19.42
CA ILE A 571 -10.15 5.04 18.50
C ILE A 571 -9.06 5.83 19.24
N PRO A 572 -7.96 5.19 19.63
CA PRO A 572 -6.92 5.86 20.40
C PRO A 572 -6.30 7.01 19.60
N LYS A 573 -5.87 8.05 20.31
CA LYS A 573 -5.11 9.13 19.68
C LYS A 573 -3.73 8.60 19.27
N PRO A 574 -3.32 8.74 18.00
CA PRO A 574 -2.00 8.30 17.59
C PRO A 574 -0.90 9.19 18.17
N ASN A 575 0.21 8.56 18.56
CA ASN A 575 1.39 9.25 19.10
C ASN A 575 2.67 8.95 18.32
N ASN A 576 2.65 7.96 17.45
CA ASN A 576 3.82 7.49 16.71
C ASN A 576 3.78 7.98 15.27
N THR A 577 4.92 8.39 14.71
CA THR A 577 5.12 8.41 13.25
C THR A 577 5.11 6.98 12.73
N VAL A 578 4.52 6.75 11.57
CA VAL A 578 4.56 5.45 10.88
C VAL A 578 5.35 5.62 9.59
N ILE A 579 6.30 4.72 9.35
CA ILE A 579 6.96 4.60 8.05
C ILE A 579 6.64 3.22 7.50
N ILE A 580 6.02 3.18 6.34
CA ILE A 580 5.73 1.94 5.62
C ILE A 580 6.67 1.88 4.44
N TYR A 581 7.39 0.77 4.32
CA TYR A 581 8.24 0.45 3.20
C TYR A 581 7.59 -0.67 2.39
N TRP A 582 7.30 -0.41 1.13
CA TRP A 582 6.84 -1.43 0.18
C TRP A 582 8.06 -2.09 -0.45
N VAL A 583 8.42 -3.25 0.09
CA VAL A 583 9.65 -3.98 -0.21
C VAL A 583 9.32 -5.11 -1.19
N LYS A 584 9.78 -5.02 -2.43
CA LYS A 584 9.55 -6.06 -3.45
C LYS A 584 10.39 -7.32 -3.24
N ASP A 585 11.57 -7.21 -2.64
CA ASP A 585 12.42 -8.36 -2.30
C ASP A 585 12.10 -8.90 -0.89
N PRO A 586 11.54 -10.11 -0.75
CA PRO A 586 11.19 -10.66 0.57
C PRO A 586 12.42 -10.90 1.46
N ASN A 587 13.60 -11.16 0.88
CA ASN A 587 14.81 -11.30 1.69
C ASN A 587 15.17 -9.98 2.38
N THR A 588 15.09 -8.86 1.64
CA THR A 588 15.28 -7.51 2.20
C THR A 588 14.28 -7.24 3.32
N ALA A 589 12.98 -7.55 3.14
CA ALA A 589 11.95 -7.37 4.17
C ALA A 589 12.24 -8.21 5.43
N TYR A 590 12.60 -9.48 5.25
CA TYR A 590 13.03 -10.36 6.35
C TYR A 590 14.23 -9.80 7.10
N GLU A 591 15.27 -9.34 6.41
CA GLU A 591 16.48 -8.79 7.06
C GLU A 591 16.21 -7.46 7.77
N MET A 592 15.36 -6.59 7.21
CA MET A 592 14.90 -5.38 7.89
C MET A 592 14.23 -5.72 9.23
N PHE A 593 13.33 -6.71 9.24
CA PHE A 593 12.69 -7.17 10.47
C PHE A 593 13.68 -7.86 11.40
N ALA A 594 14.44 -8.86 10.93
CA ALA A 594 15.36 -9.63 11.76
C ALA A 594 16.38 -8.74 12.48
N SER A 595 16.94 -7.75 11.77
CA SER A 595 17.89 -6.76 12.31
C SER A 595 17.29 -5.73 13.26
N GLY A 596 15.96 -5.62 13.31
CA GLY A 596 15.26 -4.62 14.12
C GLY A 596 15.17 -3.24 13.47
N GLN A 597 15.47 -3.14 12.16
CA GLN A 597 15.18 -1.93 11.38
C GLN A 597 13.69 -1.76 11.08
N ALA A 598 12.95 -2.87 11.01
CA ALA A 598 11.48 -2.88 10.97
C ALA A 598 10.88 -3.48 12.25
N ASP A 599 9.76 -2.90 12.68
CA ASP A 599 8.99 -3.29 13.86
C ASP A 599 7.85 -4.26 13.50
N ILE A 600 7.30 -4.14 12.29
CA ILE A 600 6.23 -4.97 11.74
C ILE A 600 6.67 -5.45 10.34
N VAL A 601 6.35 -6.69 9.99
CA VAL A 601 6.53 -7.22 8.64
C VAL A 601 5.27 -7.96 8.20
N SER A 602 4.81 -7.69 6.97
CA SER A 602 3.56 -8.22 6.39
C SER A 602 3.79 -8.79 4.98
N ASN A 603 2.81 -9.57 4.49
CA ASN A 603 2.77 -10.18 3.14
C ASN A 603 3.98 -11.06 2.79
N MET A 604 4.61 -11.64 3.80
CA MET A 604 5.79 -12.48 3.63
C MET A 604 5.45 -13.82 2.94
N PRO A 605 6.23 -14.23 1.92
CA PRO A 605 6.04 -15.52 1.28
C PRO A 605 6.18 -16.69 2.28
N PRO A 606 5.34 -17.75 2.17
CA PRO A 606 5.30 -18.88 3.10
C PRO A 606 6.66 -19.49 3.51
N GLN A 607 7.64 -19.53 2.61
CA GLN A 607 8.97 -20.07 2.88
C GLN A 607 9.76 -19.32 3.97
N TYR A 608 9.37 -18.10 4.31
CA TYR A 608 10.00 -17.32 5.38
C TYR A 608 9.41 -17.59 6.77
N ILE A 609 8.21 -18.18 6.86
CA ILE A 609 7.56 -18.43 8.16
C ILE A 609 8.40 -19.30 9.11
N PRO A 610 9.09 -20.38 8.69
CA PRO A 610 9.98 -21.11 9.60
C PRO A 610 11.06 -20.23 10.23
N SER A 611 11.60 -19.25 9.48
CA SER A 611 12.58 -18.30 10.00
C SER A 611 11.96 -17.38 11.05
N PHE A 612 10.73 -16.91 10.84
CA PHE A 612 9.99 -16.11 11.82
C PHE A 612 9.60 -16.90 13.07
N LEU A 613 9.16 -18.17 12.93
CA LEU A 613 8.92 -19.06 14.07
C LEU A 613 10.20 -19.29 14.89
N SER A 614 11.36 -19.38 14.23
CA SER A 614 12.66 -19.40 14.91
C SER A 614 12.93 -18.10 15.68
N LEU A 615 12.62 -16.93 15.12
CA LEU A 615 12.73 -15.64 15.84
C LEU A 615 11.77 -15.58 17.04
N GLU A 616 10.53 -16.03 16.87
CA GLU A 616 9.53 -16.10 17.94
C GLU A 616 10.00 -17.00 19.09
N SER A 617 10.56 -18.18 18.78
CA SER A 617 11.12 -19.11 19.79
C SER A 617 12.27 -18.50 20.62
N LYS A 618 12.93 -17.48 20.08
CA LYS A 618 14.01 -16.71 20.73
C LYS A 618 13.49 -15.45 21.44
N GLY A 619 12.17 -15.22 21.43
CA GLY A 619 11.54 -14.00 21.95
C GLY A 619 11.91 -12.74 21.16
N GLN A 620 12.14 -12.87 19.85
CA GLN A 620 12.53 -11.77 18.95
C GLN A 620 11.43 -11.36 17.97
N ALA A 621 10.31 -12.09 17.97
CA ALA A 621 9.10 -11.83 17.19
C ALA A 621 7.87 -12.32 17.98
N VAL A 622 6.69 -11.84 17.60
CA VAL A 622 5.38 -12.35 18.00
C VAL A 622 4.56 -12.54 16.74
N ILE A 623 3.95 -13.71 16.57
CA ILE A 623 3.14 -14.06 15.40
C ILE A 623 1.68 -14.24 15.83
N TYR A 624 0.78 -13.46 15.23
CA TYR A 624 -0.66 -13.67 15.33
C TYR A 624 -1.16 -14.33 14.04
N GLN A 625 -2.01 -15.35 14.15
CA GLN A 625 -2.64 -16.01 13.01
C GLN A 625 -4.15 -15.94 13.16
N PHE A 626 -4.84 -15.56 12.09
CA PHE A 626 -6.30 -15.36 12.08
C PHE A 626 -6.91 -15.80 10.73
N PRO A 627 -8.19 -16.21 10.71
CA PRO A 627 -8.89 -16.49 9.46
C PRO A 627 -9.23 -15.20 8.71
N THR A 628 -9.24 -15.25 7.37
CA THR A 628 -9.72 -14.14 6.53
C THR A 628 -11.02 -14.51 5.80
N LEU A 629 -11.71 -13.51 5.25
CA LEU A 629 -12.80 -13.71 4.29
C LEU A 629 -12.31 -13.51 2.85
N THR A 630 -11.14 -14.07 2.53
CA THR A 630 -10.48 -13.87 1.24
C THR A 630 -10.34 -15.20 0.53
N ASN A 631 -10.99 -15.35 -0.62
CA ASN A 631 -10.89 -16.53 -1.47
C ASN A 631 -10.06 -16.23 -2.71
N TRP A 632 -8.88 -16.85 -2.81
CA TRP A 632 -8.03 -16.71 -3.98
C TRP A 632 -8.46 -17.64 -5.10
N VAL A 633 -8.53 -17.08 -6.31
CA VAL A 633 -8.96 -17.78 -7.52
C VAL A 633 -8.08 -17.41 -8.73
N PHE A 634 -8.09 -18.26 -9.76
CA PHE A 634 -7.78 -17.80 -11.11
C PHE A 634 -9.08 -17.48 -11.85
N ALA A 635 -9.24 -16.24 -12.29
CA ALA A 635 -10.36 -15.77 -13.09
C ALA A 635 -10.14 -16.06 -14.58
N PHE A 636 -11.19 -16.51 -15.27
CA PHE A 636 -11.19 -16.66 -16.72
C PHE A 636 -11.89 -15.48 -17.38
N ASN A 637 -11.18 -14.80 -18.28
CA ASN A 637 -11.79 -13.74 -19.10
C ASN A 637 -12.37 -14.34 -20.39
N PRO A 638 -13.70 -14.41 -20.56
CA PRO A 638 -14.32 -14.94 -21.76
C PRO A 638 -14.18 -14.00 -22.97
N ASN A 639 -13.91 -12.71 -22.75
CA ASN A 639 -13.83 -11.66 -23.76
C ASN A 639 -12.44 -10.99 -23.79
N VAL A 640 -11.40 -11.79 -24.02
CA VAL A 640 -10.01 -11.30 -24.02
C VAL A 640 -9.80 -10.25 -25.12
N ASN A 641 -9.27 -9.08 -24.75
CA ASN A 641 -8.78 -8.10 -25.71
C ASN A 641 -7.48 -8.58 -26.36
N VAL A 642 -7.61 -9.40 -27.40
CA VAL A 642 -6.49 -10.01 -28.13
C VAL A 642 -5.59 -8.99 -28.83
N GLN A 643 -6.08 -7.78 -29.10
CA GLN A 643 -5.27 -6.71 -29.69
C GLN A 643 -4.28 -6.16 -28.66
N MET A 644 -4.74 -5.84 -27.46
CA MET A 644 -3.90 -5.41 -26.35
C MET A 644 -2.98 -6.54 -25.88
N LEU A 645 -3.48 -7.78 -25.82
CA LEU A 645 -2.64 -8.93 -25.51
C LEU A 645 -1.44 -9.06 -26.49
N LYS A 646 -1.66 -8.83 -27.79
CA LYS A 646 -0.59 -8.82 -28.81
C LYS A 646 0.35 -7.62 -28.71
N GLN A 647 -0.08 -6.52 -28.10
CA GLN A 647 0.80 -5.39 -27.80
C GLN A 647 1.75 -5.71 -26.64
N ILE A 648 1.30 -6.52 -25.66
CA ILE A 648 2.15 -7.02 -24.57
C ILE A 648 3.23 -7.95 -25.14
N ASN A 649 2.83 -8.93 -25.95
CA ASN A 649 3.78 -9.78 -26.67
C ASN A 649 3.20 -10.22 -28.03
N PRO A 650 3.86 -9.90 -29.16
CA PRO A 650 3.37 -10.29 -30.49
C PRO A 650 3.28 -11.80 -30.73
N LEU A 651 3.95 -12.62 -29.91
CA LEU A 651 3.87 -14.09 -29.97
C LEU A 651 2.58 -14.62 -29.34
N TYR A 652 1.89 -13.82 -28.53
CA TYR A 652 0.63 -14.26 -27.93
C TYR A 652 -0.46 -14.37 -28.98
N ASN A 653 -1.18 -15.48 -28.94
CA ASN A 653 -2.21 -15.81 -29.89
C ASN A 653 -3.23 -16.76 -29.27
N MET A 654 -4.51 -16.39 -29.36
CA MET A 654 -5.64 -17.21 -28.98
C MET A 654 -6.91 -16.68 -29.68
N PRO A 655 -7.95 -17.50 -29.88
CA PRO A 655 -9.29 -16.99 -30.17
C PRO A 655 -9.76 -16.09 -29.03
N SER A 656 -10.37 -14.94 -29.32
CA SER A 656 -10.86 -14.02 -28.28
C SER A 656 -11.95 -14.64 -27.40
N TYR A 657 -12.71 -15.59 -27.94
CA TYR A 657 -13.78 -16.33 -27.28
C TYR A 657 -13.32 -17.68 -26.68
N TYR A 658 -12.01 -17.95 -26.59
CA TYR A 658 -11.50 -19.26 -26.15
C TYR A 658 -12.07 -19.67 -24.78
N PHE A 659 -12.11 -18.74 -23.84
CA PHE A 659 -12.70 -18.95 -22.51
C PHE A 659 -14.20 -18.64 -22.44
N ALA A 660 -14.85 -18.21 -23.54
CA ALA A 660 -16.31 -18.20 -23.61
C ALA A 660 -16.89 -19.63 -23.68
N ASN A 661 -16.05 -20.63 -23.98
CA ASN A 661 -16.41 -22.04 -23.99
C ASN A 661 -16.34 -22.64 -22.57
N PRO A 662 -17.48 -23.02 -21.96
CA PRO A 662 -17.48 -23.51 -20.58
C PRO A 662 -16.70 -24.81 -20.39
N LEU A 663 -16.65 -25.68 -21.41
CA LEU A 663 -15.90 -26.93 -21.35
C LEU A 663 -14.37 -26.70 -21.35
N VAL A 664 -13.90 -25.58 -21.90
CA VAL A 664 -12.49 -25.18 -21.79
C VAL A 664 -12.17 -24.76 -20.36
N ARG A 665 -13.01 -23.93 -19.74
CA ARG A 665 -12.81 -23.50 -18.34
C ARG A 665 -12.88 -24.68 -17.37
N GLU A 666 -13.84 -25.58 -17.55
CA GLU A 666 -13.95 -26.83 -16.79
C GLU A 666 -12.67 -27.68 -16.98
N ALA A 667 -12.22 -27.90 -18.22
CA ALA A 667 -11.00 -28.66 -18.47
C ALA A 667 -9.77 -28.07 -17.77
N TYR A 668 -9.63 -26.75 -17.82
CA TYR A 668 -8.54 -26.03 -17.19
C TYR A 668 -8.58 -26.18 -15.66
N ALA A 669 -9.76 -26.10 -15.04
CA ALA A 669 -9.94 -26.31 -13.61
C ALA A 669 -9.55 -27.75 -13.19
N TYR A 670 -10.01 -28.78 -13.92
CA TYR A 670 -9.62 -30.18 -13.64
C TYR A 670 -8.14 -30.49 -13.94
N ALA A 671 -7.45 -29.64 -14.70
CA ALA A 671 -6.02 -29.75 -14.96
C ALA A 671 -5.14 -29.13 -13.85
N PHE A 672 -5.72 -28.41 -12.89
CA PHE A 672 -4.98 -27.83 -11.78
C PHE A 672 -4.81 -28.84 -10.63
N ASN A 673 -3.58 -29.03 -10.14
CA ASN A 673 -3.31 -29.96 -9.04
C ASN A 673 -3.45 -29.27 -7.67
N TYR A 674 -4.68 -29.24 -7.15
CA TYR A 674 -5.02 -28.60 -5.88
C TYR A 674 -4.25 -29.15 -4.67
N THR A 675 -4.04 -30.47 -4.61
CA THR A 675 -3.35 -31.11 -3.48
C THR A 675 -1.87 -30.76 -3.44
N GLU A 676 -1.19 -30.83 -4.58
CA GLU A 676 0.22 -30.40 -4.70
C GLU A 676 0.35 -28.90 -4.43
N PHE A 677 -0.57 -28.09 -4.96
CA PHE A 677 -0.57 -26.67 -4.70
C PHE A 677 -0.65 -26.35 -3.19
N ILE A 678 -1.64 -26.89 -2.48
CA ILE A 678 -1.86 -26.55 -1.06
C ILE A 678 -0.76 -27.13 -0.15
N ASN A 679 -0.36 -28.39 -0.39
CA ASN A 679 0.55 -29.07 0.52
C ASN A 679 2.01 -28.72 0.27
N ASP A 680 2.41 -28.62 -1.00
CA ASP A 680 3.81 -28.57 -1.40
C ASP A 680 4.23 -27.17 -1.86
N ILE A 681 3.40 -26.49 -2.67
CA ILE A 681 3.74 -25.15 -3.21
C ILE A 681 3.43 -24.04 -2.20
N LEU A 682 2.21 -24.00 -1.67
CA LEU A 682 1.82 -23.11 -0.58
C LEU A 682 2.47 -23.54 0.74
N GLY A 683 2.77 -24.84 0.86
CA GLY A 683 3.67 -25.38 1.87
C GLY A 683 3.00 -25.75 3.20
N ASN A 684 1.68 -25.93 3.25
CA ASN A 684 0.97 -26.28 4.48
C ASN A 684 1.57 -27.52 5.16
N SER A 685 1.85 -28.56 4.36
CA SER A 685 2.39 -29.83 4.87
C SER A 685 3.88 -29.75 5.17
N ILE A 686 4.63 -28.91 4.43
CA ILE A 686 6.08 -28.72 4.59
C ILE A 686 6.40 -27.97 5.87
N TYR A 687 5.66 -26.90 6.15
CA TYR A 687 5.95 -25.98 7.26
C TYR A 687 5.10 -26.24 8.51
N HIS A 688 4.11 -27.12 8.43
CA HIS A 688 3.15 -27.40 9.50
C HIS A 688 2.39 -26.16 9.97
N VAL A 689 2.06 -25.27 9.02
CA VAL A 689 1.32 -24.02 9.23
C VAL A 689 0.19 -23.96 8.20
N THR A 690 -0.99 -23.49 8.59
CA THR A 690 -2.13 -23.31 7.66
C THR A 690 -2.04 -21.94 6.98
N PHE A 691 -1.47 -21.89 5.77
CA PHE A 691 -1.46 -20.69 4.92
C PHE A 691 -2.75 -20.50 4.13
N GLY A 692 -3.38 -21.62 3.78
CA GLY A 692 -4.62 -21.62 3.03
C GLY A 692 -5.42 -22.88 3.26
N ILE A 693 -6.75 -22.75 3.23
CA ILE A 693 -7.68 -23.88 3.33
C ILE A 693 -8.29 -24.10 1.93
N PRO A 694 -8.13 -25.28 1.31
CA PRO A 694 -8.74 -25.55 0.00
C PRO A 694 -10.23 -25.24 0.03
N TYR A 695 -10.70 -24.50 -0.97
CA TYR A 695 -12.08 -24.03 -1.00
C TYR A 695 -12.67 -24.07 -2.41
N CYS A 696 -13.99 -24.25 -2.50
CA CYS A 696 -14.78 -24.22 -3.73
C CYS A 696 -16.14 -23.60 -3.41
N GLY A 697 -16.46 -22.47 -4.04
CA GLY A 697 -17.69 -21.72 -3.77
C GLY A 697 -17.44 -20.22 -3.68
N GLY A 698 -18.53 -19.47 -3.49
CA GLY A 698 -18.51 -18.02 -3.34
C GLY A 698 -18.73 -17.57 -1.89
N ILE A 699 -19.60 -18.26 -1.14
CA ILE A 699 -19.97 -17.85 0.21
C ILE A 699 -19.00 -18.48 1.20
N LEU A 700 -18.11 -17.72 1.84
CA LEU A 700 -17.07 -18.29 2.70
C LEU A 700 -17.61 -18.67 4.10
N PRO A 701 -16.92 -19.57 4.83
CA PRO A 701 -17.21 -19.80 6.24
C PRO A 701 -17.14 -18.48 7.03
N GLY A 702 -18.23 -18.11 7.70
CA GLY A 702 -18.35 -16.85 8.44
C GLY A 702 -19.46 -15.93 7.94
N TYR A 703 -19.86 -16.08 6.68
CA TYR A 703 -21.04 -15.39 6.13
C TYR A 703 -22.36 -15.98 6.62
N LEU A 704 -23.41 -15.15 6.57
CA LEU A 704 -24.79 -15.64 6.58
C LEU A 704 -25.00 -16.56 5.36
N TYR A 705 -25.89 -17.55 5.50
CA TYR A 705 -26.24 -18.49 4.42
C TYR A 705 -25.08 -19.31 3.83
N TYR A 706 -23.95 -19.43 4.54
CA TYR A 706 -22.83 -20.30 4.16
C TYR A 706 -23.29 -21.72 3.77
N VAL A 707 -22.88 -22.16 2.59
CA VAL A 707 -23.07 -23.54 2.12
C VAL A 707 -21.71 -24.24 2.09
N PRO A 708 -21.54 -25.35 2.82
CA PRO A 708 -20.27 -26.06 2.80
C PRO A 708 -20.02 -26.68 1.41
N PRO A 709 -18.77 -26.70 0.90
CA PRO A 709 -18.46 -27.28 -0.40
C PRO A 709 -18.90 -28.74 -0.57
N SER A 710 -19.06 -29.50 0.53
CA SER A 710 -19.59 -30.87 0.51
C SER A 710 -21.05 -30.98 0.05
N GLU A 711 -21.79 -29.87 0.06
CA GLU A 711 -23.17 -29.79 -0.44
C GLU A 711 -23.26 -29.25 -1.87
N LEU A 712 -22.13 -28.87 -2.46
CA LEU A 712 -22.01 -28.44 -3.85
C LEU A 712 -21.52 -29.61 -4.72
N SER A 713 -22.06 -29.69 -5.92
CA SER A 713 -21.60 -30.60 -6.97
C SER A 713 -20.78 -29.84 -8.01
N GLY A 714 -19.88 -30.52 -8.71
CA GLY A 714 -19.08 -29.91 -9.77
C GLY A 714 -17.80 -29.20 -9.31
N CYS A 715 -17.52 -29.16 -8.00
CA CYS A 715 -16.22 -28.69 -7.50
C CYS A 715 -15.07 -29.49 -8.13
N PRO A 716 -14.16 -28.83 -8.88
CA PRO A 716 -13.13 -29.53 -9.62
C PRO A 716 -12.20 -30.34 -8.71
N THR A 717 -11.72 -31.45 -9.25
CA THR A 717 -10.63 -32.24 -8.64
C THR A 717 -9.56 -32.46 -9.70
N PHE A 718 -8.32 -32.71 -9.31
CA PHE A 718 -7.26 -32.93 -10.29
C PHE A 718 -7.49 -34.23 -11.09
N ASN A 719 -7.79 -34.11 -12.39
CA ASN A 719 -8.03 -35.24 -13.28
C ASN A 719 -7.71 -34.91 -14.75
N LEU A 720 -6.48 -35.21 -15.17
CA LEU A 720 -6.01 -34.94 -16.54
C LEU A 720 -6.73 -35.73 -17.63
N THR A 721 -7.24 -36.93 -17.32
CA THR A 721 -7.97 -37.73 -18.32
C THR A 721 -9.29 -37.06 -18.64
N TYR A 722 -10.03 -36.65 -17.61
CA TYR A 722 -11.29 -35.94 -17.76
C TYR A 722 -11.09 -34.55 -18.40
N ALA A 723 -10.08 -33.79 -17.97
CA ALA A 723 -9.73 -32.51 -18.59
C ALA A 723 -9.47 -32.64 -20.10
N LYS A 724 -8.76 -33.70 -20.52
CA LYS A 724 -8.53 -33.97 -21.95
C LYS A 724 -9.82 -34.30 -22.70
N GLU A 725 -10.69 -35.12 -22.11
CA GLU A 725 -11.99 -35.43 -22.71
C GLU A 725 -12.86 -34.18 -22.91
N LEU A 726 -12.83 -33.26 -21.94
CA LEU A 726 -13.52 -31.97 -22.02
C LEU A 726 -12.97 -31.09 -23.15
N LEU A 727 -11.64 -30.98 -23.30
CA LEU A 727 -11.04 -30.25 -24.42
C LEU A 727 -11.40 -30.84 -25.79
N ILE A 728 -11.53 -32.16 -25.89
CA ILE A 728 -11.97 -32.82 -27.13
C ILE A 728 -13.44 -32.46 -27.41
N LYS A 729 -14.31 -32.56 -26.40
CA LYS A 729 -15.74 -32.21 -26.52
C LYS A 729 -15.97 -30.73 -26.79
N SER A 730 -15.09 -29.86 -26.31
CA SER A 730 -15.17 -28.42 -26.49
C SER A 730 -14.87 -27.98 -27.93
N GLY A 731 -14.26 -28.86 -28.74
CA GLY A 731 -13.76 -28.53 -30.07
C GLY A 731 -12.47 -27.72 -30.06
N MET A 732 -11.85 -27.51 -28.89
CA MET A 732 -10.62 -26.71 -28.75
C MET A 732 -9.35 -27.56 -28.62
N TYR A 733 -9.47 -28.90 -28.62
CA TYR A 733 -8.31 -29.79 -28.72
C TYR A 733 -7.55 -29.58 -30.03
N ASN A 734 -6.22 -29.50 -29.96
CA ASN A 734 -5.29 -29.13 -31.01
C ASN A 734 -5.37 -27.68 -31.51
N VAL A 735 -6.15 -26.80 -30.87
CA VAL A 735 -6.12 -25.36 -31.18
C VAL A 735 -4.88 -24.74 -30.54
N SER A 736 -4.02 -24.14 -31.35
CA SER A 736 -2.81 -23.49 -30.84
C SER A 736 -3.14 -22.21 -30.10
N VAL A 737 -2.85 -22.21 -28.80
CA VAL A 737 -2.95 -21.06 -27.92
C VAL A 737 -1.61 -20.79 -27.25
N ASN A 738 -1.21 -19.53 -27.25
CA ASN A 738 -0.01 -19.05 -26.56
C ASN A 738 -0.38 -17.76 -25.84
N PHE A 739 -0.45 -17.79 -24.51
CA PHE A 739 -0.84 -16.61 -23.74
C PHE A 739 -0.35 -16.69 -22.29
N PRO A 740 -0.24 -15.56 -21.58
CA PRO A 740 0.21 -15.54 -20.21
C PRO A 740 -0.94 -15.76 -19.21
N VAL A 741 -0.60 -16.26 -18.03
CA VAL A 741 -1.41 -16.12 -16.81
C VAL A 741 -0.83 -14.97 -16.00
N PHE A 742 -1.62 -13.93 -15.78
CA PHE A 742 -1.19 -12.72 -15.07
C PHE A 742 -1.28 -12.93 -13.56
N ILE A 743 -0.20 -12.59 -12.85
CA ILE A 743 -0.09 -12.78 -11.41
C ILE A 743 0.61 -11.56 -10.79
N GLN A 744 0.37 -11.30 -9.50
CA GLN A 744 1.01 -10.18 -8.82
C GLN A 744 2.53 -10.39 -8.76
N ALA A 745 3.29 -9.34 -9.07
CA ALA A 745 4.74 -9.39 -9.06
C ALA A 745 5.29 -9.94 -7.74
N GLY A 746 6.35 -10.74 -7.79
CA GLY A 746 7.01 -11.25 -6.56
C GLY A 746 6.37 -12.49 -5.93
N ASP A 747 5.15 -12.87 -6.33
CA ASP A 747 4.50 -14.09 -5.83
C ASP A 747 5.08 -15.37 -6.44
N THR A 748 6.13 -15.90 -5.80
CA THR A 748 6.84 -17.10 -6.26
C THR A 748 6.01 -18.38 -6.17
N GLN A 749 5.06 -18.43 -5.25
CA GLN A 749 4.19 -19.58 -5.01
C GLN A 749 3.23 -19.73 -6.18
N ILE A 750 2.53 -18.65 -6.51
CA ILE A 750 1.56 -18.65 -7.61
C ILE A 750 2.30 -18.79 -8.95
N TYR A 751 3.49 -18.21 -9.10
CA TYR A 751 4.34 -18.47 -10.28
C TYR A 751 4.63 -19.96 -10.45
N THR A 752 5.02 -20.65 -9.38
CA THR A 752 5.28 -22.10 -9.38
C THR A 752 4.02 -22.90 -9.65
N ALA A 753 2.88 -22.50 -9.08
CA ALA A 753 1.58 -23.12 -9.30
C ALA A 753 1.15 -23.04 -10.78
N VAL A 754 1.36 -21.90 -11.43
CA VAL A 754 1.09 -21.74 -12.86
C VAL A 754 2.05 -22.57 -13.72
N LEU A 755 3.32 -22.75 -13.35
CA LEU A 755 4.23 -23.65 -14.07
C LEU A 755 3.78 -25.11 -13.98
N MET A 756 3.38 -25.56 -12.77
CA MET A 756 2.79 -26.88 -12.55
C MET A 756 1.55 -27.07 -13.44
N TRP A 757 0.65 -26.08 -13.45
CA TRP A 757 -0.56 -26.10 -14.26
C TRP A 757 -0.29 -26.06 -15.76
N SER A 758 0.69 -25.25 -16.20
CA SER A 758 1.15 -25.16 -17.58
C SER A 758 1.63 -26.51 -18.10
N GLN A 759 2.48 -27.19 -17.33
CA GLN A 759 2.96 -28.52 -17.69
C GLN A 759 1.82 -29.54 -17.78
N ALA A 760 0.88 -29.49 -16.82
CA ALA A 760 -0.29 -30.35 -16.78
C ALA A 760 -1.17 -30.19 -18.03
N LEU A 761 -1.44 -28.95 -18.45
CA LEU A 761 -2.19 -28.62 -19.67
C LEU A 761 -1.43 -29.02 -20.95
N HIS A 762 -0.13 -28.75 -21.02
CA HIS A 762 0.70 -29.11 -22.17
C HIS A 762 0.78 -30.64 -22.38
N ASN A 763 0.76 -31.41 -21.29
CA ASN A 763 0.75 -32.88 -21.34
C ASN A 763 -0.52 -33.46 -21.97
N ILE A 764 -1.67 -32.80 -21.78
CA ILE A 764 -2.93 -33.26 -22.37
C ILE A 764 -3.08 -32.78 -23.82
N ASP A 765 -2.63 -31.56 -24.14
CA ASP A 765 -2.56 -30.96 -25.47
C ASP A 765 -1.30 -30.09 -25.67
N PRO A 766 -0.31 -30.54 -26.48
CA PRO A 766 0.93 -29.78 -26.74
C PRO A 766 0.73 -28.44 -27.46
N ASN A 767 -0.47 -28.14 -27.95
CA ASN A 767 -0.80 -26.87 -28.60
C ASN A 767 -1.14 -25.77 -27.59
N ILE A 768 -1.33 -26.12 -26.31
CA ILE A 768 -1.52 -25.18 -25.21
C ILE A 768 -0.16 -24.76 -24.66
N ASN A 769 0.14 -23.48 -24.76
CA ASN A 769 1.35 -22.87 -24.21
C ASN A 769 0.94 -21.71 -23.31
N ILE A 770 0.99 -21.94 -21.99
CA ILE A 770 0.75 -20.87 -21.01
C ILE A 770 1.98 -20.65 -20.15
N ILE A 771 2.22 -19.40 -19.76
CA ILE A 771 3.34 -19.05 -18.88
C ILE A 771 2.87 -18.08 -17.79
N PRO A 772 3.40 -18.17 -16.56
CA PRO A 772 3.18 -17.11 -15.58
C PRO A 772 3.83 -15.81 -16.03
N THR A 773 3.14 -14.70 -15.77
CA THR A 773 3.61 -13.36 -16.08
C THR A 773 3.29 -12.45 -14.90
N TYR A 774 4.34 -11.90 -14.28
CA TYR A 774 4.17 -10.94 -13.19
C TYR A 774 3.74 -9.57 -13.74
N ILE A 775 2.84 -8.90 -13.04
CA ILE A 775 2.53 -7.48 -13.23
C ILE A 775 2.35 -6.82 -11.85
N PRO A 776 2.60 -5.50 -11.71
CA PRO A 776 2.21 -4.76 -10.50
C PRO A 776 0.70 -4.83 -10.30
N TRP A 777 0.26 -4.85 -9.04
CA TRP A 777 -1.16 -4.86 -8.69
C TRP A 777 -1.92 -3.66 -9.30
N SER A 778 -1.35 -2.47 -9.23
CA SER A 778 -1.90 -1.26 -9.84
C SER A 778 -2.10 -1.35 -11.36
N LEU A 779 -1.23 -2.09 -12.08
CA LEU A 779 -1.41 -2.34 -13.52
C LEU A 779 -2.49 -3.39 -13.78
N MET A 780 -2.60 -4.41 -12.92
CA MET A 780 -3.66 -5.39 -13.03
C MET A 780 -5.04 -4.73 -12.88
N ASN A 781 -5.20 -3.86 -11.88
CA ASN A 781 -6.42 -3.07 -11.70
C ASN A 781 -6.72 -2.19 -12.93
N ALA A 782 -5.71 -1.51 -13.47
CA ALA A 782 -5.88 -0.72 -14.69
C ALA A 782 -6.32 -1.54 -15.92
N TYR A 783 -5.91 -2.80 -16.01
CA TYR A 783 -6.36 -3.73 -17.06
C TYR A 783 -7.77 -4.26 -16.85
N MET A 784 -8.31 -4.25 -15.63
CA MET A 784 -9.68 -4.66 -15.32
C MET A 784 -10.72 -3.59 -15.74
N SER A 785 -10.64 -3.19 -17.01
CA SER A 785 -11.56 -2.25 -17.65
C SER A 785 -12.37 -2.97 -18.75
N PRO A 786 -13.70 -2.81 -18.79
CA PRO A 786 -14.57 -3.50 -19.74
C PRO A 786 -14.16 -3.30 -21.19
N GLY A 787 -14.05 -4.41 -21.94
CA GLY A 787 -13.63 -4.40 -23.34
C GLY A 787 -12.14 -4.09 -23.58
N TYR A 788 -11.39 -3.75 -22.54
CA TYR A 788 -9.96 -3.47 -22.59
C TYR A 788 -9.12 -4.53 -21.87
N ASN A 789 -9.73 -5.44 -21.10
CA ASN A 789 -9.00 -6.46 -20.36
C ASN A 789 -8.21 -7.42 -21.29
N PRO A 790 -6.86 -7.35 -21.32
CA PRO A 790 -6.04 -8.25 -22.14
C PRO A 790 -5.73 -9.57 -21.44
N MET A 791 -6.15 -9.76 -20.19
CA MET A 791 -5.74 -10.87 -19.34
C MET A 791 -6.62 -12.10 -19.57
N PRO A 792 -6.12 -13.19 -20.17
CA PRO A 792 -6.94 -14.38 -20.42
C PRO A 792 -7.24 -15.16 -19.14
N ILE A 793 -6.24 -15.25 -18.27
CA ILE A 793 -6.34 -15.77 -16.92
C ILE A 793 -5.54 -14.83 -16.02
N TYR A 794 -6.10 -14.47 -14.87
CA TYR A 794 -5.41 -13.67 -13.86
C TYR A 794 -5.71 -14.18 -12.44
N PHE A 795 -4.73 -14.07 -11.55
CA PHE A 795 -4.86 -14.44 -10.14
C PHE A 795 -5.43 -13.28 -9.34
N VAL A 796 -6.52 -13.53 -8.63
CA VAL A 796 -7.28 -12.48 -7.94
C VAL A 796 -8.04 -13.05 -6.76
N ALA A 797 -8.46 -12.18 -5.85
CA ALA A 797 -9.43 -12.47 -4.82
C ALA A 797 -10.42 -11.31 -4.73
N TRP A 798 -11.60 -11.58 -4.15
CA TRP A 798 -12.46 -10.53 -3.64
C TRP A 798 -12.26 -10.45 -2.13
N ILE A 799 -11.94 -9.25 -1.66
CA ILE A 799 -11.96 -8.91 -0.25
C ILE A 799 -13.29 -8.19 -0.06
N PRO A 800 -14.17 -8.72 0.80
CA PRO A 800 -15.51 -8.16 0.88
C PRO A 800 -15.53 -6.77 1.47
N ASP A 801 -16.22 -5.85 0.78
CA ASP A 801 -16.60 -4.55 1.33
C ASP A 801 -17.50 -4.78 2.56
N TYR A 802 -18.27 -5.88 2.53
CA TYR A 802 -19.11 -6.28 3.63
C TYR A 802 -19.45 -7.77 3.79
N ALA A 803 -19.71 -8.17 5.03
CA ALA A 803 -19.94 -9.57 5.41
C ALA A 803 -21.36 -10.08 5.10
N ARG A 804 -21.82 -9.90 3.87
CA ARG A 804 -23.04 -10.54 3.37
C ARG A 804 -22.79 -11.23 2.03
N PRO A 805 -23.50 -12.32 1.73
CA PRO A 805 -23.27 -13.06 0.49
C PRO A 805 -23.49 -12.23 -0.76
N ASP A 806 -24.43 -11.27 -0.73
CA ASP A 806 -24.70 -10.37 -1.86
C ASP A 806 -23.45 -9.59 -2.28
N ASP A 807 -22.56 -9.24 -1.36
CA ASP A 807 -21.30 -8.57 -1.68
C ASP A 807 -20.40 -9.43 -2.59
N VAL A 808 -20.15 -10.67 -2.19
CA VAL A 808 -19.28 -11.59 -2.94
C VAL A 808 -19.95 -12.02 -4.25
N PHE A 809 -21.27 -12.26 -4.23
CA PHE A 809 -22.02 -12.56 -5.45
C PHE A 809 -22.02 -11.37 -6.41
N TYR A 810 -22.17 -10.16 -5.89
CA TYR A 810 -22.07 -8.97 -6.69
C TYR A 810 -20.67 -8.83 -7.28
N GLY A 811 -19.63 -8.75 -6.46
CA GLY A 811 -18.24 -8.51 -6.89
C GLY A 811 -17.70 -9.55 -7.87
N LEU A 812 -17.99 -10.84 -7.66
CA LEU A 812 -17.40 -11.93 -8.45
C LEU A 812 -18.34 -12.59 -9.47
N TYR A 813 -19.66 -12.52 -9.33
CA TYR A 813 -20.53 -13.44 -10.09
C TYR A 813 -21.63 -12.76 -10.91
N GLN A 814 -22.17 -11.65 -10.44
CA GLN A 814 -23.22 -10.92 -11.15
C GLN A 814 -22.64 -10.17 -12.35
N SER A 815 -23.34 -10.08 -13.49
CA SER A 815 -22.82 -9.53 -14.76
C SER A 815 -22.27 -8.09 -14.71
N SER A 816 -22.73 -7.28 -13.76
CA SER A 816 -22.29 -5.88 -13.54
C SER A 816 -21.27 -5.76 -12.40
N GLY A 817 -20.91 -6.87 -11.77
CA GLY A 817 -19.93 -6.98 -10.71
C GLY A 817 -18.52 -6.62 -11.13
N TRP A 818 -17.67 -6.30 -10.16
CA TRP A 818 -16.29 -5.88 -10.39
C TRP A 818 -15.50 -6.80 -11.36
N ALA A 819 -15.46 -8.11 -11.10
CA ALA A 819 -14.70 -9.05 -11.93
C ALA A 819 -15.36 -9.32 -13.29
N THR A 820 -16.67 -9.60 -13.29
CA THR A 820 -17.44 -9.94 -14.49
C THR A 820 -17.62 -8.76 -15.44
N TYR A 821 -17.73 -7.53 -14.93
CA TYR A 821 -17.81 -6.30 -15.71
C TYR A 821 -16.51 -6.08 -16.50
N ALA A 822 -15.36 -6.21 -15.83
CA ALA A 822 -14.05 -6.14 -16.47
C ALA A 822 -13.90 -7.19 -17.59
N ASP A 823 -14.44 -8.38 -17.36
CA ASP A 823 -14.34 -9.55 -18.24
C ASP A 823 -15.47 -9.64 -19.29
N SER A 824 -16.43 -8.72 -19.27
CA SER A 824 -17.66 -8.77 -20.09
C SER A 824 -18.41 -10.10 -19.96
N PHE A 825 -18.36 -10.73 -18.78
CA PHE A 825 -19.09 -11.96 -18.48
C PHE A 825 -20.57 -11.60 -18.28
N ASN A 826 -21.34 -11.61 -19.37
CA ASN A 826 -22.77 -11.31 -19.35
C ASN A 826 -23.53 -12.06 -20.47
N PRO A 827 -24.86 -12.23 -20.35
CA PRO A 827 -25.63 -13.04 -21.30
C PRO A 827 -25.57 -12.51 -22.74
N SER A 828 -25.60 -11.18 -22.90
CA SER A 828 -25.57 -10.52 -24.21
C SER A 828 -24.26 -10.78 -24.97
N TYR A 829 -23.13 -10.84 -24.26
CA TYR A 829 -21.84 -11.19 -24.85
C TYR A 829 -21.88 -12.62 -25.41
N PHE A 830 -22.33 -13.59 -24.62
CA PHE A 830 -22.42 -14.99 -25.04
C PHE A 830 -23.40 -15.19 -26.21
N GLU A 831 -24.54 -14.49 -26.23
CA GLU A 831 -25.48 -14.53 -27.37
C GLU A 831 -24.84 -14.02 -28.67
N ASN A 832 -24.07 -12.93 -28.58
CA ASN A 832 -23.35 -12.37 -29.73
C ASN A 832 -22.28 -13.33 -30.25
N VAL A 833 -21.51 -13.96 -29.35
CA VAL A 833 -20.51 -14.98 -29.73
C VAL A 833 -21.19 -16.20 -30.36
N SER A 834 -22.30 -16.67 -29.77
CA SER A 834 -23.08 -17.78 -30.34
C SER A 834 -23.56 -17.48 -31.76
N SER A 835 -24.14 -16.29 -31.95
CA SER A 835 -24.62 -15.83 -33.26
C SER A 835 -23.49 -15.75 -34.29
N TYR A 836 -22.33 -15.24 -33.88
CA TYR A 836 -21.14 -15.19 -34.71
C TYR A 836 -20.69 -16.60 -35.14
N LEU A 837 -20.57 -17.55 -34.20
CA LEU A 837 -20.14 -18.92 -34.50
C LEU A 837 -21.13 -19.70 -35.37
N ASN A 838 -22.43 -19.49 -35.15
CA ASN A 838 -23.46 -20.04 -36.03
C ASN A 838 -23.30 -19.51 -37.46
N SER A 839 -22.93 -18.24 -37.62
CA SER A 839 -22.70 -17.63 -38.95
C SER A 839 -21.43 -18.15 -39.64
N THR A 840 -20.44 -18.66 -38.89
CA THR A 840 -19.22 -19.27 -39.45
C THR A 840 -19.34 -20.76 -39.70
N GLY A 841 -20.49 -21.38 -39.36
CA GLY A 841 -20.75 -22.81 -39.54
C GLY A 841 -20.42 -23.68 -38.32
N GLU A 842 -19.96 -23.09 -37.22
CA GLU A 842 -19.61 -23.77 -35.96
C GLU A 842 -20.85 -23.96 -35.07
N ILE A 843 -21.90 -24.58 -35.62
CA ILE A 843 -23.26 -24.61 -35.01
C ILE A 843 -23.28 -25.27 -33.63
N ASN A 844 -22.52 -26.37 -33.45
CA ASN A 844 -22.49 -27.07 -32.16
C ASN A 844 -21.81 -26.22 -31.06
N LEU A 845 -20.75 -25.50 -31.42
CA LEU A 845 -20.07 -24.60 -30.50
C LEU A 845 -20.94 -23.36 -30.21
N GLY A 846 -21.61 -22.82 -31.22
CA GLY A 846 -22.59 -21.75 -31.04
C GLY A 846 -23.73 -22.16 -30.11
N ALA A 847 -24.27 -23.37 -30.25
CA ALA A 847 -25.30 -23.90 -29.34
C ALA A 847 -24.78 -24.09 -27.91
N LEU A 848 -23.54 -24.56 -27.73
CA LEU A 848 -22.91 -24.67 -26.41
C LEU A 848 -22.80 -23.30 -25.72
N ILE A 849 -22.32 -22.28 -26.43
CA ILE A 849 -22.18 -20.92 -25.89
C ILE A 849 -23.54 -20.24 -25.67
N TYR A 850 -24.57 -20.58 -26.46
CA TYR A 850 -25.92 -20.10 -26.18
C TYR A 850 -26.47 -20.68 -24.85
N ASN A 851 -26.23 -21.96 -24.59
CA ASN A 851 -26.62 -22.56 -23.31
C ASN A 851 -25.87 -21.92 -22.13
N GLU A 852 -24.61 -21.51 -22.35
CA GLU A 852 -23.84 -20.74 -21.38
C GLU A 852 -24.52 -19.40 -21.03
N SER A 853 -25.00 -18.67 -22.05
CA SER A 853 -25.78 -17.44 -21.84
C SER A 853 -27.01 -17.67 -20.94
N ILE A 854 -27.75 -18.76 -21.17
CA ILE A 854 -28.93 -19.12 -20.36
C ILE A 854 -28.51 -19.44 -18.91
N ALA A 855 -27.41 -20.16 -18.73
CA ALA A 855 -26.89 -20.55 -17.43
C ALA A 855 -26.42 -19.31 -16.62
N ASP A 856 -25.74 -18.37 -17.28
CA ASP A 856 -25.34 -17.09 -16.71
C ASP A 856 -26.56 -16.23 -16.36
N GLN A 857 -27.53 -16.11 -17.27
CA GLN A 857 -28.78 -15.38 -16.99
C GLN A 857 -29.52 -15.97 -15.77
N LYS A 858 -29.55 -17.30 -15.65
CA LYS A 858 -30.15 -17.97 -14.49
C LYS A 858 -29.41 -17.64 -13.20
N LEU A 859 -28.08 -17.59 -13.21
CA LEU A 859 -27.30 -17.18 -12.04
C LEU A 859 -27.68 -15.76 -11.61
N ASN A 860 -27.70 -14.81 -12.55
CA ASN A 860 -28.04 -13.41 -12.26
C ASN A 860 -29.46 -13.28 -11.66
N ILE A 861 -30.44 -14.04 -12.15
CA ILE A 861 -31.80 -14.09 -11.58
C ILE A 861 -31.77 -14.64 -10.15
N LEU A 862 -31.06 -15.75 -9.93
CA LEU A 862 -30.98 -16.38 -8.60
C LEU A 862 -30.33 -15.46 -7.57
N ILE A 863 -29.27 -14.74 -7.94
CA ILE A 863 -28.62 -13.74 -7.08
C ILE A 863 -29.63 -12.65 -6.70
N GLN A 864 -30.30 -12.04 -7.69
CA GLN A 864 -31.30 -10.99 -7.44
C GLN A 864 -32.46 -11.47 -6.55
N GLU A 865 -32.96 -12.68 -6.77
CA GLU A 865 -34.01 -13.28 -5.94
C GLU A 865 -33.52 -13.57 -4.52
N ALA A 866 -32.28 -14.08 -4.37
CA ALA A 866 -31.67 -14.36 -3.08
C ALA A 866 -31.48 -13.07 -2.26
N ASP A 867 -30.94 -12.03 -2.88
CA ASP A 867 -30.71 -10.73 -2.26
C ASP A 867 -32.03 -10.07 -1.84
N GLN A 868 -33.05 -10.14 -2.70
CA GLN A 868 -34.38 -9.65 -2.37
C GLN A 868 -35.01 -10.44 -1.22
N ALA A 869 -34.83 -11.76 -1.19
CA ALA A 869 -35.32 -12.61 -0.10
C ALA A 869 -34.62 -12.29 1.22
N GLU A 870 -33.29 -12.16 1.22
CA GLU A 870 -32.53 -11.76 2.41
C GLU A 870 -32.95 -10.39 2.91
N PHE A 871 -33.01 -9.40 2.01
CA PHE A 871 -33.36 -8.02 2.35
C PHE A 871 -34.73 -7.91 3.02
N ASN A 872 -35.70 -8.72 2.57
CA ASN A 872 -37.04 -8.78 3.14
C ASN A 872 -37.16 -9.71 4.36
N GLY A 873 -36.09 -10.39 4.76
CA GLY A 873 -36.07 -11.36 5.86
C GLY A 873 -36.89 -12.63 5.55
N TYR A 874 -36.99 -13.03 4.29
CA TYR A 874 -37.75 -14.21 3.88
C TYR A 874 -37.00 -15.51 4.19
N PRO A 875 -37.69 -16.56 4.68
CA PRO A 875 -37.03 -17.81 5.11
C PRO A 875 -36.30 -18.57 3.99
N ASN A 876 -36.68 -18.35 2.73
CA ASN A 876 -36.13 -19.06 1.57
C ASN A 876 -34.83 -18.46 1.02
N ALA A 877 -34.32 -17.35 1.58
CA ALA A 877 -33.04 -16.75 1.15
C ALA A 877 -31.89 -17.77 1.16
N SER A 878 -31.82 -18.61 2.19
CA SER A 878 -30.81 -19.68 2.30
C SER A 878 -30.83 -20.69 1.14
N LEU A 879 -32.02 -21.05 0.65
CA LEU A 879 -32.18 -21.97 -0.47
C LEU A 879 -31.76 -21.29 -1.78
N LEU A 880 -32.17 -20.04 -1.98
CA LEU A 880 -31.83 -19.27 -3.18
C LEU A 880 -30.32 -19.02 -3.29
N PHE A 881 -29.65 -18.66 -2.19
CA PHE A 881 -28.20 -18.54 -2.16
C PHE A 881 -27.49 -19.86 -2.46
N LYS A 882 -28.01 -20.99 -1.94
CA LYS A 882 -27.47 -22.31 -2.29
C LYS A 882 -27.63 -22.64 -3.78
N GLU A 883 -28.77 -22.32 -4.36
CA GLU A 883 -29.02 -22.50 -5.80
C GLU A 883 -28.13 -21.59 -6.65
N ALA A 884 -27.94 -20.34 -6.24
CA ALA A 884 -27.01 -19.40 -6.87
C ALA A 884 -25.57 -19.90 -6.80
N GLU A 885 -25.11 -20.35 -5.63
CA GLU A 885 -23.76 -20.88 -5.43
C GLU A 885 -23.51 -22.14 -6.27
N GLN A 886 -24.48 -23.06 -6.31
CA GLN A 886 -24.40 -24.24 -7.17
C GLN A 886 -24.35 -23.85 -8.65
N GLN A 887 -25.11 -22.85 -9.07
CA GLN A 887 -25.09 -22.35 -10.45
C GLN A 887 -23.75 -21.68 -10.80
N ALA A 888 -23.18 -20.92 -9.86
CA ALA A 888 -21.86 -20.30 -10.00
C ALA A 888 -20.73 -21.34 -10.18
N VAL A 889 -20.73 -22.40 -9.37
CA VAL A 889 -19.77 -23.52 -9.52
C VAL A 889 -19.92 -24.19 -10.89
N ASN A 890 -21.14 -24.36 -11.38
CA ASN A 890 -21.41 -24.99 -12.69
C ASN A 890 -20.95 -24.15 -13.88
N LEU A 891 -20.79 -22.83 -13.72
CA LEU A 891 -20.28 -21.96 -14.78
C LEU A 891 -18.76 -22.00 -14.89
N TYR A 892 -18.03 -22.54 -13.92
CA TYR A 892 -16.55 -22.58 -13.95
C TYR A 892 -15.93 -21.22 -14.32
N MET A 893 -16.46 -20.14 -13.76
CA MET A 893 -15.91 -18.77 -13.95
C MET A 893 -14.49 -18.67 -13.37
N TYR A 894 -14.19 -19.53 -12.39
CA TYR A 894 -12.99 -19.50 -11.58
C TYR A 894 -12.37 -20.90 -11.44
N VAL A 895 -11.04 -20.93 -11.32
CA VAL A 895 -10.34 -22.02 -10.63
C VAL A 895 -10.25 -21.64 -9.16
N TYR A 896 -11.09 -22.23 -8.32
CA TYR A 896 -11.08 -21.99 -6.87
C TYR A 896 -9.85 -22.56 -6.20
N LEU A 897 -9.13 -21.79 -5.39
CA LEU A 897 -7.86 -22.25 -4.80
C LEU A 897 -7.97 -22.44 -3.29
N TYR A 898 -8.08 -21.35 -2.53
CA TYR A 898 -8.06 -21.40 -1.06
C TYR A 898 -8.61 -20.15 -0.39
N ILE A 899 -9.14 -20.36 0.82
CA ILE A 899 -9.32 -19.30 1.81
C ILE A 899 -7.98 -19.01 2.46
N GLN A 900 -7.55 -17.75 2.45
CA GLN A 900 -6.27 -17.33 3.02
C GLN A 900 -6.28 -17.39 4.56
N GLY A 901 -5.14 -17.79 5.13
CA GLY A 901 -4.81 -17.52 6.53
C GLY A 901 -4.00 -16.23 6.65
N GLY A 902 -4.44 -15.32 7.53
CA GLY A 902 -3.75 -14.06 7.79
C GLY A 902 -2.68 -14.19 8.88
N PHE A 903 -1.65 -13.36 8.80
CA PHE A 903 -0.55 -13.30 9.76
C PHE A 903 -0.16 -11.87 10.11
N TRP A 904 0.00 -11.59 11.39
CA TRP A 904 0.73 -10.42 11.87
C TRP A 904 2.06 -10.87 12.46
N ILE A 905 3.17 -10.32 11.95
CA ILE A 905 4.51 -10.59 12.46
C ILE A 905 5.09 -9.29 12.99
N VAL A 906 5.22 -9.19 14.32
CA VAL A 906 5.62 -7.96 14.99
C VAL A 906 6.79 -8.20 15.96
N LYS A 907 7.53 -7.14 16.29
CA LYS A 907 8.53 -7.19 17.36
C LYS A 907 7.87 -7.34 18.74
N PRO A 908 8.54 -7.96 19.72
CA PRO A 908 7.96 -8.19 21.05
C PRO A 908 7.54 -6.93 21.83
N TYR A 909 8.10 -5.77 21.46
CA TYR A 909 7.75 -4.46 22.02
C TYR A 909 6.61 -3.77 21.24
N ILE A 910 6.06 -4.41 20.22
CA ILE A 910 4.84 -4.00 19.52
C ILE A 910 3.71 -4.91 20.00
N HIS A 911 2.66 -4.33 20.56
CA HIS A 911 1.48 -5.06 21.00
C HIS A 911 0.22 -4.27 20.65
N PRO A 912 -0.91 -4.96 20.48
CA PRO A 912 -2.16 -4.28 20.20
C PRO A 912 -2.60 -3.42 21.39
N TYR A 913 -3.34 -2.35 21.09
CA TYR A 913 -3.92 -1.46 22.08
C TYR A 913 -4.76 -2.25 23.09
N GLN A 914 -4.51 -2.00 24.38
CA GLN A 914 -5.12 -2.74 25.50
C GLN A 914 -4.92 -4.27 25.45
N ASN A 915 -3.89 -4.77 24.76
CA ASN A 915 -3.65 -6.19 24.52
C ASN A 915 -4.81 -6.91 23.80
N ASN A 916 -5.57 -6.19 22.97
CA ASN A 916 -6.70 -6.74 22.23
C ASN A 916 -6.43 -6.68 20.73
N ILE A 917 -6.12 -7.81 20.08
CA ILE A 917 -5.78 -7.85 18.66
C ILE A 917 -7.01 -7.75 17.73
N ALA A 918 -8.24 -7.89 18.25
CA ALA A 918 -9.44 -8.11 17.45
C ALA A 918 -9.70 -7.06 16.37
N LEU A 919 -9.34 -5.79 16.58
CA LEU A 919 -9.54 -4.76 15.56
C LEU A 919 -8.63 -4.97 14.34
N GLN A 920 -7.41 -5.51 14.52
CA GLN A 920 -6.49 -5.86 13.43
C GLN A 920 -6.84 -7.19 12.76
N GLU A 921 -7.80 -7.94 13.31
CA GLU A 921 -8.26 -9.22 12.76
C GLU A 921 -9.68 -9.07 12.19
N ASN A 922 -10.14 -7.83 11.99
CA ASN A 922 -11.47 -7.63 11.42
C ASN A 922 -11.45 -8.05 9.95
N PRO A 923 -12.36 -8.95 9.53
CA PRO A 923 -12.31 -9.52 8.20
C PRO A 923 -12.79 -8.60 7.07
N LEU A 924 -13.35 -7.42 7.40
CA LEU A 924 -13.90 -6.43 6.45
C LEU A 924 -13.03 -5.18 6.40
N ASP A 925 -12.86 -4.51 7.54
CA ASP A 925 -11.94 -3.39 7.68
C ASP A 925 -10.67 -3.84 8.40
N TRP A 926 -9.58 -3.07 8.32
CA TRP A 926 -8.49 -3.11 9.30
C TRP A 926 -7.90 -4.52 9.54
N GLY A 927 -7.22 -5.06 8.54
CA GLY A 927 -6.20 -6.06 8.83
C GLY A 927 -6.59 -7.51 8.79
N GLY A 928 -7.83 -7.85 8.42
CA GLY A 928 -8.27 -9.24 8.30
C GLY A 928 -8.74 -9.71 6.92
N GLY A 929 -8.83 -8.82 5.93
CA GLY A 929 -9.18 -9.15 4.53
C GLY A 929 -8.00 -9.10 3.56
N ALA A 930 -7.11 -8.10 3.71
CA ALA A 930 -5.94 -7.90 2.84
C ALA A 930 -4.58 -7.85 3.56
N GLY A 931 -4.56 -7.83 4.90
CA GLY A 931 -3.32 -7.68 5.69
C GLY A 931 -2.92 -6.23 6.01
N ASP A 932 -3.89 -5.31 6.09
CA ASP A 932 -3.70 -3.86 6.27
C ASP A 932 -3.71 -3.39 7.73
N SER A 933 -2.74 -2.57 8.19
CA SER A 933 -2.65 -2.20 9.61
C SER A 933 -3.44 -0.95 10.00
N PHE A 934 -4.22 -1.01 11.10
CA PHE A 934 -4.67 0.20 11.81
C PHE A 934 -3.61 0.71 12.79
N TYR A 935 -2.83 1.71 12.42
CA TYR A 935 -1.67 2.11 13.22
C TYR A 935 -1.95 2.70 14.62
N PRO A 936 -3.05 3.43 14.88
CA PRO A 936 -3.43 3.82 16.25
C PRO A 936 -3.60 2.61 17.18
N TRP A 937 -3.91 1.44 16.63
CA TRP A 937 -4.11 0.21 17.41
C TRP A 937 -2.81 -0.55 17.71
N TRP A 938 -1.69 -0.17 17.10
CA TRP A 938 -0.37 -0.70 17.45
C TRP A 938 0.30 0.19 18.50
N VAL A 939 0.65 -0.40 19.64
CA VAL A 939 1.38 0.26 20.73
C VAL A 939 2.81 -0.22 20.74
N LYS A 940 3.74 0.73 20.70
CA LYS A 940 5.18 0.48 20.80
C LYS A 940 5.67 0.84 22.21
N SER A 941 5.83 -0.15 23.10
CA SER A 941 6.30 0.07 24.48
C SER A 941 7.08 -1.09 25.11
#